data_AF-A0AA39I4Q1-F1
#
_entry.id   AF-A0AA39I4Q1-F1
#
_cell.length_a   1.000
_cell.length_b   1.000
_cell.length_c   1.000
_cell.angle_alpha   90.00
_cell.angle_beta   90.00
_cell.angle_gamma   90.00
#
_symmetry.space_group_name_H-M   'P 1'
#
loop_
_entity.id
_entity.type
_entity.pdbx_description
1 polymer ?
#
loop_
_entity_poly.entity_id
_entity_poly.type
_entity_poly.pdbx_seq_one_letter_code
_entity_poly.pdbx_strand_id
1 'polypeptide(L)'
;MDVLIKEVSDRDSKIALLRIELSGLESKYEAERLTLLRERDDASAKVEALEAQIEMMQNEIIEMAGKLKEAYSQRSQYLTDFDLEIQAKDRIINNLREQEEQTAHENILLREENQKNEYLINECKTALLASENQISTDRQRFRDFLEEREKRISELEAELASANQLLKAADSEASERDIAEISQSAAVAARLVRGNVSLTGIYHEHTQALSKIERLTEENKRLDNYIKEIAQEFEEKVPQFMQQQETLQKSEEVIGEQRSRLEAFNEERRQLAKEREALEQELTYAKTRLETAQVGYKEQQNQVKFLTYLMEKGQPGNIEAEDVEDNLLFRNIEQLHLVNVQLREKVQEMYKGLENSTENARKIEAQKYRELASNYEKQLQFQGNEMNSKDSHIAQLQEQLAAYKALINQQHIRVPVERAPENTLNFHEVQAEKEKIANAYQSLQERFALYREERVKADQLNDERLQQQIDLIAELRANKAKLETEITSVQINAQAAGKQVLQTDKDLLMVRERFEKMRTEKQLLDQKVQQLTKGLADAEDSTLRQKAAAQVLQAQLEEARINGVRLETELTVWKGSQCVIERLTATVNEMEQRLKSSELERVGDAEKITLETTKQFEKMVTEKQLLEQKVEQLTKSLTEAEEEVLRQRSTAQILQSQLEKERVNNIKLETELNVRKGSQGIIERLTKVVNEMDIRLKTSELERSIDGEKINALEAKIEEMRSQGNPTIEEVRDAEVVNTELVVYDESEVKKEEVEELPVEKEVDEEKELEKELHPQEEEVHEENEPGEEEEEGELHDEEDMEEEVRYLDEEGEVNDEDDMEEEQRYLDEETELDEEGELNDDEEEEMDEEAIGLEGEGMEEEV
;
A
#
# COMPACT_ATOMS: atom_id res chain seq x y z
N MET A 1 43.74 82.89 98.70
CA MET A 1 43.75 82.47 97.27
C MET A 1 42.88 81.25 97.07
N ASP A 2 43.04 80.25 97.90
CA ASP A 2 42.59 78.86 97.74
C ASP A 2 41.10 78.69 97.44
N VAL A 3 40.22 79.55 97.98
CA VAL A 3 38.78 79.57 97.66
C VAL A 3 38.52 79.86 96.18
N LEU A 4 39.23 80.83 95.59
CA LEU A 4 39.12 81.16 94.15
C LEU A 4 39.74 80.06 93.28
N ILE A 5 40.84 79.45 93.72
CA ILE A 5 41.47 78.32 93.00
C ILE A 5 40.51 77.13 92.96
N LYS A 6 39.85 76.83 94.07
CA LYS A 6 38.83 75.78 94.14
C LYS A 6 37.61 76.13 93.28
N GLU A 7 37.10 77.35 93.36
CA GLU A 7 35.93 77.75 92.54
C GLU A 7 36.23 77.70 91.03
N VAL A 8 37.45 78.05 90.60
CA VAL A 8 37.90 77.85 89.21
C VAL A 8 37.96 76.36 88.87
N SER A 9 38.56 75.53 89.71
CA SER A 9 38.61 74.07 89.51
C SER A 9 37.22 73.42 89.42
N ASP A 10 36.27 73.87 90.24
CA ASP A 10 34.88 73.38 90.25
C ASP A 10 34.13 73.85 88.98
N ARG A 11 34.39 75.07 88.49
CA ARG A 11 33.86 75.60 87.21
C ARG A 11 34.44 74.87 86.01
N ASP A 12 35.75 74.66 85.96
CA ASP A 12 36.43 73.96 84.86
C ASP A 12 36.01 72.48 84.81
N SER A 13 35.83 71.83 85.96
CA SER A 13 35.24 70.49 86.06
C SER A 13 33.81 70.45 85.50
N LYS A 14 33.00 71.47 85.80
CA LYS A 14 31.64 71.59 85.24
C LYS A 14 31.64 71.86 83.73
N ILE A 15 32.59 72.65 83.22
CA ILE A 15 32.76 72.89 81.78
C ILE A 15 33.22 71.60 81.07
N ALA A 16 34.10 70.81 81.69
CA ALA A 16 34.51 69.52 81.16
C ALA A 16 33.35 68.53 81.09
N LEU A 17 32.54 68.42 82.16
CA LEU A 17 31.32 67.61 82.18
C LEU A 17 30.34 68.05 81.08
N LEU A 18 30.02 69.34 80.99
CA LEU A 18 29.12 69.87 79.96
C LEU A 18 29.63 69.64 78.53
N ARG A 19 30.95 69.62 78.31
CA ARG A 19 31.55 69.24 77.00
C ARG A 19 31.40 67.75 76.69
N ILE A 20 31.55 66.88 77.69
CA ILE A 20 31.34 65.44 77.54
C ILE A 20 29.85 65.14 77.31
N GLU A 21 28.95 65.85 78.01
CA GLU A 21 27.50 65.76 77.80
C GLU A 21 27.10 66.25 76.40
N LEU A 22 27.63 67.39 75.94
CA LEU A 22 27.39 67.89 74.57
C LEU A 22 27.92 66.92 73.51
N SER A 23 29.18 66.47 73.62
CA SER A 23 29.75 65.51 72.67
C SER A 23 29.02 64.16 72.67
N GLY A 24 28.52 63.72 73.83
CA GLY A 24 27.68 62.54 73.96
C GLY A 24 26.26 62.72 73.41
N LEU A 25 25.74 63.95 73.33
CA LEU A 25 24.48 64.27 72.65
C LEU A 25 24.68 64.41 71.14
N GLU A 26 25.77 65.05 70.69
CA GLU A 26 26.18 65.15 69.29
C GLU A 26 26.37 63.75 68.68
N SER A 27 27.12 62.87 69.35
CA SER A 27 27.33 61.48 68.90
C SER A 27 26.04 60.66 68.85
N LYS A 28 25.09 60.88 69.79
CA LYS A 28 23.75 60.25 69.74
C LYS A 28 22.91 60.77 68.58
N TYR A 29 22.92 62.09 68.35
CA TYR A 29 22.21 62.72 67.23
C TYR A 29 22.77 62.28 65.88
N GLU A 30 24.09 62.14 65.75
CA GLU A 30 24.71 61.59 64.53
C GLU A 30 24.36 60.11 64.32
N ALA A 31 24.32 59.30 65.38
CA ALA A 31 23.90 57.90 65.30
C ALA A 31 22.41 57.76 64.89
N GLU A 32 21.52 58.53 65.53
CA GLU A 32 20.08 58.57 65.22
C GLU A 32 19.81 59.10 63.81
N ARG A 33 20.55 60.12 63.37
CA ARG A 33 20.52 60.61 61.99
C ARG A 33 21.00 59.54 60.99
N LEU A 34 21.99 58.73 61.34
CA LEU A 34 22.48 57.64 60.49
C LEU A 34 21.52 56.44 60.45
N THR A 35 20.77 56.14 61.52
CA THR A 35 19.71 55.12 61.46
C THR A 35 18.53 55.62 60.63
N LEU A 36 18.05 56.85 60.84
CA LEU A 36 16.97 57.44 60.04
C LEU A 36 17.31 57.57 58.55
N LEU A 37 18.58 57.83 58.20
CA LEU A 37 19.04 57.82 56.81
C LEU A 37 18.99 56.40 56.21
N ARG A 38 19.41 55.37 56.93
CA ARG A 38 19.30 53.97 56.48
C ARG A 38 17.84 53.53 56.33
N GLU A 39 17.00 53.84 57.31
CA GLU A 39 15.56 53.53 57.27
C GLU A 39 14.86 54.21 56.08
N ARG A 40 15.26 55.45 55.73
CA ARG A 40 14.82 56.13 54.51
C ARG A 40 15.30 55.41 53.25
N ASP A 41 16.57 55.00 53.20
CA ASP A 41 17.17 54.40 52.00
C ASP A 41 16.61 52.97 51.76
N ASP A 42 16.44 52.19 52.84
CA ASP A 42 15.73 50.91 52.85
C ASP A 42 14.25 51.06 52.46
N ALA A 43 13.62 52.21 52.73
CA ALA A 43 12.26 52.52 52.30
C ALA A 43 12.21 52.94 50.82
N SER A 44 13.18 53.72 50.32
CA SER A 44 13.30 54.09 48.90
C SER A 44 13.46 52.84 48.03
N ALA A 45 14.39 51.95 48.39
CA ALA A 45 14.61 50.69 47.69
C ALA A 45 13.36 49.78 47.65
N LYS A 46 12.51 49.83 48.69
CA LYS A 46 11.21 49.11 48.72
C LYS A 46 10.17 49.77 47.83
N VAL A 47 10.14 51.10 47.75
CA VAL A 47 9.25 51.82 46.82
C VAL A 47 9.67 51.52 45.38
N GLU A 48 10.96 51.65 45.04
CA GLU A 48 11.50 51.37 43.71
C GLU A 48 11.22 49.90 43.28
N ALA A 49 11.36 48.93 44.19
CA ALA A 49 11.01 47.53 43.92
C ALA A 49 9.50 47.30 43.70
N LEU A 50 8.63 48.01 44.43
CA LEU A 50 7.17 47.93 44.26
C LEU A 50 6.71 48.65 42.98
N GLU A 51 7.33 49.77 42.62
CA GLU A 51 7.07 50.49 41.37
C GLU A 51 7.44 49.62 40.15
N ALA A 52 8.60 48.95 40.18
CA ALA A 52 9.00 47.98 39.15
C ALA A 52 8.02 46.79 39.07
N GLN A 53 7.55 46.26 40.20
CA GLN A 53 6.55 45.19 40.22
C GLN A 53 5.19 45.66 39.65
N ILE A 54 4.79 46.90 39.93
CA ILE A 54 3.57 47.51 39.36
C ILE A 54 3.71 47.70 37.85
N GLU A 55 4.87 48.13 37.35
CA GLU A 55 5.13 48.24 35.90
C GLU A 55 5.07 46.87 35.21
N MET A 56 5.66 45.81 35.80
CA MET A 56 5.53 44.44 35.29
C MET A 56 4.05 44.00 35.21
N MET A 57 3.29 44.13 36.30
CA MET A 57 1.86 43.75 36.31
C MET A 57 1.02 44.59 35.32
N GLN A 58 1.35 45.87 35.10
CA GLN A 58 0.68 46.70 34.10
C GLN A 58 0.96 46.20 32.67
N ASN A 59 2.20 45.81 32.37
CA ASN A 59 2.55 45.22 31.07
C ASN A 59 1.86 43.87 30.84
N GLU A 60 1.81 43.00 31.86
CA GLU A 60 1.06 41.73 31.82
C GLU A 60 -0.45 41.96 31.56
N ILE A 61 -1.06 42.94 32.22
CA ILE A 61 -2.47 43.32 32.00
C ILE A 61 -2.70 43.82 30.56
N ILE A 62 -1.77 44.61 30.01
CA ILE A 62 -1.85 45.10 28.62
C ILE A 62 -1.71 43.94 27.63
N GLU A 63 -0.77 43.01 27.85
CA GLU A 63 -0.58 41.83 27.00
C GLU A 63 -1.82 40.91 27.02
N MET A 64 -2.36 40.64 28.20
CA MET A 64 -3.58 39.82 28.36
C MET A 64 -4.82 40.50 27.76
N ALA A 65 -4.95 41.83 27.87
CA ALA A 65 -6.00 42.57 27.19
C ALA A 65 -5.85 42.55 25.66
N GLY A 66 -4.61 42.53 25.15
CA GLY A 66 -4.30 42.31 23.73
C GLY A 66 -4.78 40.95 23.26
N LYS A 67 -4.31 39.86 23.89
CA LYS A 67 -4.71 38.48 23.59
C LYS A 67 -6.23 38.28 23.66
N LEU A 68 -6.89 38.86 24.67
CA LEU A 68 -8.35 38.81 24.81
C LEU A 68 -9.07 39.49 23.63
N LYS A 69 -8.57 40.66 23.18
CA LYS A 69 -9.12 41.36 22.02
C LYS A 69 -8.90 40.59 20.71
N GLU A 70 -7.75 39.94 20.55
CA GLU A 70 -7.45 39.09 19.39
C GLU A 70 -8.38 37.87 19.35
N ALA A 71 -8.56 37.18 20.49
CA ALA A 71 -9.51 36.08 20.62
C ALA A 71 -10.97 36.49 20.30
N TYR A 72 -11.40 37.67 20.75
CA TYR A 72 -12.72 38.21 20.35
C TYR A 72 -12.80 38.53 18.85
N SER A 73 -11.73 39.02 18.23
CA SER A 73 -11.68 39.28 16.79
C SER A 73 -11.78 37.99 15.99
N GLN A 74 -11.00 36.97 16.36
CA GLN A 74 -11.03 35.63 15.74
C GLN A 74 -12.42 35.00 15.89
N ARG A 75 -13.01 35.02 17.10
CA ARG A 75 -14.37 34.52 17.34
C ARG A 75 -15.42 35.25 16.49
N SER A 76 -15.27 36.55 16.25
CA SER A 76 -16.16 37.32 15.39
C SER A 76 -16.01 36.96 13.91
N GLN A 77 -14.81 36.56 13.47
CA GLN A 77 -14.58 36.05 12.12
C GLN A 77 -15.24 34.68 11.96
N TYR A 78 -14.92 33.70 12.83
CA TYR A 78 -15.55 32.38 12.81
C TYR A 78 -17.09 32.43 12.81
N LEU A 79 -17.71 33.31 13.60
CA LEU A 79 -19.18 33.51 13.56
C LEU A 79 -19.68 34.00 12.19
N THR A 80 -18.96 34.91 11.56
CA THR A 80 -19.29 35.40 10.21
C THR A 80 -19.13 34.31 9.16
N ASP A 81 -18.09 33.49 9.29
CA ASP A 81 -17.81 32.38 8.37
C ASP A 81 -18.85 31.26 8.53
N PHE A 82 -19.30 30.95 9.76
CA PHE A 82 -20.44 30.05 10.00
C PHE A 82 -21.76 30.59 9.44
N ASP A 83 -22.07 31.87 9.61
CA ASP A 83 -23.28 32.48 9.02
C ASP A 83 -23.27 32.40 7.48
N LEU A 84 -22.09 32.46 6.86
CA LEU A 84 -21.90 32.26 5.41
C LEU A 84 -22.01 30.78 5.01
N GLU A 85 -21.50 29.85 5.83
CA GLU A 85 -21.64 28.41 5.60
C GLU A 85 -23.12 27.96 5.70
N ILE A 86 -23.87 28.48 6.67
CA ILE A 86 -25.32 28.23 6.81
C ILE A 86 -26.05 28.75 5.55
N GLN A 87 -25.78 29.99 5.12
CA GLN A 87 -26.37 30.54 3.89
C GLN A 87 -25.98 29.76 2.62
N ALA A 88 -24.84 29.08 2.60
CA ALA A 88 -24.45 28.20 1.50
C ALA A 88 -25.24 26.88 1.56
N LYS A 89 -25.36 26.27 2.75
CA LYS A 89 -26.17 25.06 2.98
C LYS A 89 -27.64 25.29 2.63
N ASP A 90 -28.24 26.41 3.04
CA ASP A 90 -29.61 26.77 2.68
C ASP A 90 -29.81 26.83 1.16
N ARG A 91 -28.83 27.37 0.40
CA ARG A 91 -28.90 27.39 -1.08
C ARG A 91 -28.79 25.99 -1.67
N ILE A 92 -27.89 25.16 -1.16
CA ILE A 92 -27.74 23.76 -1.62
C ILE A 92 -29.03 22.98 -1.34
N ILE A 93 -29.61 23.11 -0.14
CA ILE A 93 -30.88 22.44 0.23
C ILE A 93 -32.03 22.89 -0.69
N ASN A 94 -32.14 24.19 -1.00
CA ASN A 94 -33.18 24.67 -1.92
C ASN A 94 -32.93 24.20 -3.37
N ASN A 95 -31.68 24.19 -3.84
CA ASN A 95 -31.34 23.66 -5.18
C ASN A 95 -31.62 22.15 -5.29
N LEU A 96 -31.34 21.38 -4.24
CA LEU A 96 -31.63 19.94 -4.19
C LEU A 96 -33.14 19.69 -4.23
N ARG A 97 -33.94 20.45 -3.45
CA ARG A 97 -35.40 20.39 -3.52
C ARG A 97 -35.97 20.78 -4.89
N GLU A 98 -35.41 21.81 -5.53
CA GLU A 98 -35.82 22.17 -6.90
C GLU A 98 -35.49 21.04 -7.89
N GLN A 99 -34.36 20.34 -7.71
CA GLN A 99 -34.00 19.17 -8.52
C GLN A 99 -34.88 17.94 -8.20
N GLU A 100 -35.27 17.72 -6.94
CA GLU A 100 -36.24 16.69 -6.52
C GLU A 100 -37.62 16.96 -7.14
N GLU A 101 -38.12 18.20 -7.08
CA GLU A 101 -39.38 18.61 -7.73
C GLU A 101 -39.32 18.45 -9.26
N GLN A 102 -38.21 18.83 -9.91
CA GLN A 102 -38.01 18.65 -11.36
C GLN A 102 -37.98 17.17 -11.75
N THR A 103 -37.19 16.34 -11.06
CA THR A 103 -37.09 14.90 -11.37
C THR A 103 -38.38 14.14 -11.02
N ALA A 104 -39.13 14.55 -10.00
CA ALA A 104 -40.46 14.03 -9.75
C ALA A 104 -41.44 14.39 -10.89
N HIS A 105 -41.36 15.60 -11.44
CA HIS A 105 -42.18 16.01 -12.58
C HIS A 105 -41.81 15.24 -13.87
N GLU A 106 -40.52 15.04 -14.15
CA GLU A 106 -40.03 14.22 -15.27
C GLU A 106 -40.50 12.77 -15.15
N ASN A 107 -40.45 12.18 -13.94
CA ASN A 107 -40.99 10.83 -13.70
C ASN A 107 -42.52 10.74 -13.94
N ILE A 108 -43.29 11.79 -13.64
CA ILE A 108 -44.73 11.83 -13.96
C ILE A 108 -44.95 11.87 -15.47
N LEU A 109 -44.17 12.69 -16.20
CA LEU A 109 -44.26 12.77 -17.66
C LEU A 109 -43.87 11.45 -18.35
N LEU A 110 -42.82 10.78 -17.88
CA LEU A 110 -42.40 9.47 -18.37
C LEU A 110 -43.44 8.37 -18.09
N ARG A 111 -44.09 8.39 -16.92
CA ARG A 111 -45.22 7.48 -16.61
C ARG A 111 -46.41 7.73 -17.54
N GLU A 112 -46.76 8.99 -17.78
CA GLU A 112 -47.79 9.37 -18.73
C GLU A 112 -47.45 8.96 -20.18
N GLU A 113 -46.19 9.04 -20.59
CA GLU A 113 -45.73 8.61 -21.92
C GLU A 113 -45.74 7.08 -22.06
N ASN A 114 -45.26 6.35 -21.05
CA ASN A 114 -45.35 4.89 -21.02
C ASN A 114 -46.80 4.40 -21.11
N GLN A 115 -47.75 5.00 -20.38
CA GLN A 115 -49.17 4.66 -20.49
C GLN A 115 -49.75 4.92 -21.89
N LYS A 116 -49.30 5.98 -22.58
CA LYS A 116 -49.70 6.26 -23.98
C LYS A 116 -49.09 5.23 -24.94
N ASN A 117 -47.85 4.81 -24.69
CA ASN A 117 -47.16 3.79 -25.48
C ASN A 117 -47.79 2.39 -25.26
N GLU A 118 -48.12 2.01 -24.04
CA GLU A 118 -48.88 0.79 -23.71
C GLU A 118 -50.25 0.78 -24.40
N TYR A 119 -50.96 1.91 -24.41
CA TYR A 119 -52.23 2.02 -25.13
C TYR A 119 -52.06 1.79 -26.63
N LEU A 120 -51.06 2.43 -27.25
CA LEU A 120 -50.75 2.28 -28.67
C LEU A 120 -50.27 0.86 -29.02
N ILE A 121 -49.48 0.22 -28.16
CA ILE A 121 -49.05 -1.18 -28.32
C ILE A 121 -50.26 -2.11 -28.27
N ASN A 122 -51.22 -1.88 -27.37
CA ASN A 122 -52.45 -2.66 -27.30
C ASN A 122 -53.39 -2.41 -28.50
N GLU A 123 -53.48 -1.18 -29.00
CA GLU A 123 -54.19 -0.88 -30.25
C GLU A 123 -53.53 -1.59 -31.45
N CYS A 124 -52.19 -1.56 -31.55
CA CYS A 124 -51.44 -2.28 -32.58
C CYS A 124 -51.63 -3.81 -32.47
N LYS A 125 -51.55 -4.37 -31.26
CA LYS A 125 -51.74 -5.81 -31.00
C LYS A 125 -53.14 -6.28 -31.39
N THR A 126 -54.18 -5.51 -31.05
CA THR A 126 -55.57 -5.82 -31.42
C THR A 126 -55.83 -5.64 -32.93
N ALA A 127 -55.23 -4.64 -33.57
CA ALA A 127 -55.28 -4.48 -35.03
C ALA A 127 -54.55 -5.60 -35.79
N LEU A 128 -53.40 -6.05 -35.28
CA LEU A 128 -52.63 -7.17 -35.83
C LEU A 128 -53.42 -8.48 -35.72
N LEU A 129 -53.93 -8.80 -34.52
CA LEU A 129 -54.79 -9.99 -34.31
C LEU A 129 -56.04 -9.96 -35.21
N ALA A 130 -56.65 -8.79 -35.45
CA ALA A 130 -57.77 -8.66 -36.38
C ALA A 130 -57.36 -8.96 -37.84
N SER A 131 -56.17 -8.50 -38.25
CA SER A 131 -55.60 -8.78 -39.58
C SER A 131 -55.26 -10.26 -39.76
N GLU A 132 -54.63 -10.90 -38.78
CA GLU A 132 -54.31 -12.33 -38.79
C GLU A 132 -55.55 -13.20 -38.85
N ASN A 133 -56.60 -12.86 -38.08
CA ASN A 133 -57.88 -13.53 -38.17
C ASN A 133 -58.51 -13.37 -39.56
N GLN A 134 -58.46 -12.18 -40.16
CA GLN A 134 -58.94 -11.97 -41.53
C GLN A 134 -58.17 -12.84 -42.54
N ILE A 135 -56.83 -12.82 -42.50
CA ILE A 135 -55.96 -13.65 -43.34
C ILE A 135 -56.24 -15.15 -43.14
N SER A 136 -56.48 -15.60 -41.91
CA SER A 136 -56.84 -16.97 -41.58
C SER A 136 -58.18 -17.37 -42.20
N THR A 137 -59.21 -16.52 -42.09
CA THR A 137 -60.51 -16.79 -42.71
C THR A 137 -60.46 -16.80 -44.24
N ASP A 138 -59.66 -15.94 -44.87
CA ASP A 138 -59.49 -15.95 -46.32
C ASP A 138 -58.63 -17.12 -46.80
N ARG A 139 -57.57 -17.50 -46.07
CA ARG A 139 -56.85 -18.77 -46.30
C ARG A 139 -57.79 -19.97 -46.23
N GLN A 140 -58.72 -20.01 -45.27
CA GLN A 140 -59.73 -21.08 -45.23
C GLN A 140 -60.67 -21.05 -46.43
N ARG A 141 -61.23 -19.90 -46.78
CA ARG A 141 -62.09 -19.74 -47.98
C ARG A 141 -61.39 -20.18 -49.27
N PHE A 142 -60.09 -19.89 -49.41
CA PHE A 142 -59.30 -20.36 -50.54
C PHE A 142 -59.04 -21.87 -50.51
N ARG A 143 -58.84 -22.50 -49.33
CA ARG A 143 -58.80 -23.96 -49.20
C ARG A 143 -60.13 -24.59 -49.59
N ASP A 144 -61.25 -24.13 -49.04
CA ASP A 144 -62.60 -24.63 -49.34
C ASP A 144 -62.90 -24.57 -50.87
N PHE A 145 -62.53 -23.45 -51.50
CA PHE A 145 -62.68 -23.26 -52.96
C PHE A 145 -61.74 -24.15 -53.79
N LEU A 146 -60.52 -24.40 -53.33
CA LEU A 146 -59.60 -25.35 -53.97
C LEU A 146 -60.11 -26.79 -53.85
N GLU A 147 -60.62 -27.20 -52.69
CA GLU A 147 -61.25 -28.52 -52.50
C GLU A 147 -62.47 -28.70 -53.41
N GLU A 148 -63.35 -27.70 -53.53
CA GLU A 148 -64.49 -27.75 -54.46
C GLU A 148 -64.02 -27.86 -55.93
N ARG A 149 -62.97 -27.11 -56.30
CA ARG A 149 -62.36 -27.17 -57.63
C ARG A 149 -61.73 -28.52 -57.93
N GLU A 150 -60.97 -29.06 -57.00
CA GLU A 150 -60.21 -30.30 -57.16
C GLU A 150 -61.14 -31.52 -57.15
N LYS A 151 -62.18 -31.49 -56.31
CA LYS A 151 -63.31 -32.43 -56.41
C LYS A 151 -64.00 -32.36 -57.77
N ARG A 152 -64.27 -31.16 -58.32
CA ARG A 152 -64.90 -31.03 -59.64
C ARG A 152 -63.97 -31.47 -60.78
N ILE A 153 -62.66 -31.33 -60.62
CA ILE A 153 -61.66 -31.95 -61.52
C ILE A 153 -61.75 -33.47 -61.42
N SER A 154 -61.73 -34.06 -60.22
CA SER A 154 -61.87 -35.51 -60.04
C SER A 154 -63.18 -36.08 -60.60
N GLU A 155 -64.29 -35.35 -60.50
CA GLU A 155 -65.56 -35.71 -61.14
C GLU A 155 -65.42 -35.73 -62.68
N LEU A 156 -64.80 -34.70 -63.26
CA LEU A 156 -64.54 -34.63 -64.72
C LEU A 156 -63.52 -35.67 -65.19
N GLU A 157 -62.52 -36.02 -64.38
CA GLU A 157 -61.57 -37.09 -64.65
C GLU A 157 -62.23 -38.48 -64.58
N ALA A 158 -63.17 -38.68 -63.66
CA ALA A 158 -63.98 -39.90 -63.60
C ALA A 158 -64.95 -40.01 -64.80
N GLU A 159 -65.57 -38.90 -65.21
CA GLU A 159 -66.35 -38.79 -66.45
C GLU A 159 -65.48 -39.12 -67.68
N LEU A 160 -64.27 -38.56 -67.78
CA LEU A 160 -63.29 -38.85 -68.84
C LEU A 160 -62.78 -40.30 -68.81
N ALA A 161 -62.52 -40.86 -67.63
CA ALA A 161 -62.08 -42.25 -67.48
C ALA A 161 -63.18 -43.22 -67.92
N SER A 162 -64.45 -42.93 -67.57
CA SER A 162 -65.63 -43.65 -68.04
C SER A 162 -65.78 -43.57 -69.56
N ALA A 163 -65.70 -42.37 -70.14
CA ALA A 163 -65.73 -42.18 -71.60
C ALA A 163 -64.58 -42.92 -72.32
N ASN A 164 -63.38 -42.92 -71.74
CA ASN A 164 -62.23 -43.67 -72.27
C ASN A 164 -62.37 -45.21 -72.11
N GLN A 165 -63.10 -45.70 -71.11
CA GLN A 165 -63.45 -47.11 -70.99
C GLN A 165 -64.52 -47.51 -72.02
N LEU A 166 -65.53 -46.67 -72.25
CA LEU A 166 -66.54 -46.88 -73.30
C LEU A 166 -65.91 -46.87 -74.71
N LEU A 167 -64.97 -45.95 -74.97
CA LEU A 167 -64.15 -45.94 -76.19
C LEU A 167 -63.39 -47.27 -76.38
N LYS A 168 -62.73 -47.78 -75.34
CA LYS A 168 -62.00 -49.07 -75.40
C LYS A 168 -62.93 -50.28 -75.50
N ALA A 169 -64.18 -50.18 -75.03
CA ALA A 169 -65.20 -51.20 -75.26
C ALA A 169 -65.76 -51.16 -76.70
N ALA A 170 -65.69 -50.00 -77.37
CA ALA A 170 -66.15 -49.82 -78.74
C ALA A 170 -65.15 -50.34 -79.81
N ASP A 171 -63.92 -50.70 -79.45
CA ASP A 171 -62.95 -51.37 -80.33
C ASP A 171 -63.44 -52.77 -80.80
N SER A 172 -64.51 -53.32 -80.21
CA SER A 172 -65.22 -54.49 -80.73
C SER A 172 -66.60 -54.13 -81.32
N GLU A 173 -66.64 -53.92 -82.65
CA GLU A 173 -67.84 -53.84 -83.51
C GLU A 173 -69.07 -53.12 -82.93
N ALA A 174 -68.88 -51.88 -82.49
CA ALA A 174 -69.96 -51.03 -81.97
C ALA A 174 -70.98 -50.57 -83.04
N SER A 175 -72.21 -50.30 -82.62
CA SER A 175 -73.36 -49.99 -83.47
C SER A 175 -73.65 -48.49 -83.62
N GLU A 176 -74.63 -48.14 -84.45
CA GLU A 176 -75.06 -46.75 -84.71
C GLU A 176 -75.62 -46.02 -83.47
N ARG A 177 -75.85 -46.73 -82.36
CA ARG A 177 -76.25 -46.16 -81.08
C ARG A 177 -75.04 -45.66 -80.27
N ASP A 178 -73.96 -46.41 -80.32
CA ASP A 178 -72.82 -46.28 -79.40
C ASP A 178 -71.87 -45.15 -79.84
N ILE A 179 -71.83 -44.89 -81.16
CA ILE A 179 -71.20 -43.70 -81.76
C ILE A 179 -71.78 -42.40 -81.18
N ALA A 180 -73.06 -42.39 -80.76
CA ALA A 180 -73.73 -41.19 -80.24
C ALA A 180 -73.38 -40.85 -78.79
N GLU A 181 -72.89 -41.82 -78.01
CA GLU A 181 -72.41 -41.61 -76.64
C GLU A 181 -70.93 -41.18 -76.65
N ILE A 182 -70.14 -41.67 -77.61
CA ILE A 182 -68.73 -41.30 -77.79
C ILE A 182 -68.55 -39.87 -78.30
N SER A 183 -69.33 -39.45 -79.31
CA SER A 183 -69.35 -38.07 -79.77
C SER A 183 -70.66 -37.75 -80.47
N GLN A 184 -71.49 -36.93 -79.81
CA GLN A 184 -72.74 -36.47 -80.39
C GLN A 184 -72.52 -35.74 -81.72
N SER A 185 -71.39 -35.06 -81.90
CA SER A 185 -70.97 -34.44 -83.17
C SER A 185 -70.70 -35.48 -84.27
N ALA A 186 -69.99 -36.57 -83.96
CA ALA A 186 -69.69 -37.62 -84.93
C ALA A 186 -70.94 -38.44 -85.32
N ALA A 187 -71.81 -38.72 -84.36
CA ALA A 187 -73.08 -39.38 -84.64
C ALA A 187 -74.05 -38.48 -85.42
N VAL A 188 -74.12 -37.19 -85.11
CA VAL A 188 -74.89 -36.22 -85.92
C VAL A 188 -74.33 -36.17 -87.35
N ALA A 189 -73.01 -36.09 -87.54
CA ALA A 189 -72.41 -36.14 -88.87
C ALA A 189 -72.74 -37.45 -89.62
N ALA A 190 -72.57 -38.62 -89.00
CA ALA A 190 -72.95 -39.90 -89.59
C ALA A 190 -74.45 -39.97 -89.95
N ARG A 191 -75.32 -39.37 -89.12
CA ARG A 191 -76.77 -39.31 -89.32
C ARG A 191 -77.19 -38.31 -90.40
N LEU A 192 -76.46 -37.22 -90.61
CA LEU A 192 -76.66 -36.30 -91.75
C LEU A 192 -76.09 -36.85 -93.07
N VAL A 193 -75.08 -37.74 -93.03
CA VAL A 193 -74.53 -38.39 -94.23
C VAL A 193 -75.38 -39.61 -94.65
N ARG A 194 -76.07 -40.29 -93.72
CA ARG A 194 -76.98 -41.42 -94.02
C ARG A 194 -78.45 -41.02 -94.16
N GLY A 195 -78.91 -40.04 -93.41
CA GLY A 195 -80.25 -39.47 -93.52
C GLY A 195 -80.32 -38.42 -94.62
N ASN A 196 -81.41 -38.39 -95.39
CA ASN A 196 -81.60 -37.45 -96.51
C ASN A 196 -81.89 -36.01 -96.06
N VAL A 197 -80.98 -35.40 -95.30
CA VAL A 197 -81.02 -33.98 -94.93
C VAL A 197 -80.59 -33.14 -96.14
N SER A 198 -81.30 -32.05 -96.42
CA SER A 198 -80.96 -31.23 -97.59
C SER A 198 -79.63 -30.50 -97.40
N LEU A 199 -78.95 -30.19 -98.51
CA LEU A 199 -77.68 -29.47 -98.50
C LEU A 199 -77.76 -28.14 -97.72
N THR A 200 -78.90 -27.47 -97.72
CA THR A 200 -79.15 -26.24 -96.95
C THR A 200 -79.08 -26.46 -95.43
N GLY A 201 -79.50 -27.63 -94.93
CA GLY A 201 -79.37 -27.98 -93.52
C GLY A 201 -77.93 -28.19 -93.10
N ILE A 202 -77.17 -28.95 -93.90
CA ILE A 202 -75.72 -29.15 -93.72
C ILE A 202 -74.98 -27.81 -93.72
N TYR A 203 -75.31 -26.91 -94.66
CA TYR A 203 -74.74 -25.55 -94.68
C TYR A 203 -75.08 -24.73 -93.44
N HIS A 204 -76.30 -24.85 -92.90
CA HIS A 204 -76.70 -24.12 -91.70
C HIS A 204 -75.93 -24.60 -90.47
N GLU A 205 -75.86 -25.92 -90.24
CA GLU A 205 -75.06 -26.51 -89.16
C GLU A 205 -73.57 -26.16 -89.32
N HIS A 206 -73.04 -26.15 -90.54
CA HIS A 206 -71.67 -25.71 -90.82
C HIS A 206 -71.44 -24.22 -90.46
N THR A 207 -72.37 -23.32 -90.79
CA THR A 207 -72.26 -21.91 -90.36
C THR A 207 -72.38 -21.74 -88.85
N GLN A 208 -73.16 -22.57 -88.17
CA GLN A 208 -73.27 -22.56 -86.70
C GLN A 208 -71.98 -23.11 -86.05
N ALA A 209 -71.37 -24.14 -86.63
CA ALA A 209 -70.08 -24.67 -86.21
C ALA A 209 -68.95 -23.65 -86.39
N LEU A 210 -68.91 -22.94 -87.53
CA LEU A 210 -67.96 -21.84 -87.76
C LEU A 210 -68.11 -20.75 -86.69
N SER A 211 -69.34 -20.27 -86.41
CA SER A 211 -69.58 -19.26 -85.37
C SER A 211 -69.24 -19.73 -83.94
N LYS A 212 -69.20 -21.05 -83.69
CA LYS A 212 -68.70 -21.63 -82.43
C LYS A 212 -67.17 -21.69 -82.41
N ILE A 213 -66.53 -22.03 -83.53
CA ILE A 213 -65.06 -22.01 -83.67
C ILE A 213 -64.53 -20.58 -83.52
N GLU A 214 -65.15 -19.59 -84.17
CA GLU A 214 -64.79 -18.17 -84.07
C GLU A 214 -64.75 -17.72 -82.60
N ARG A 215 -65.85 -17.95 -81.85
CA ARG A 215 -65.92 -17.64 -80.41
C ARG A 215 -64.85 -18.35 -79.58
N LEU A 216 -64.59 -19.64 -79.82
CA LEU A 216 -63.52 -20.38 -79.13
C LEU A 216 -62.12 -19.86 -79.49
N THR A 217 -61.91 -19.32 -80.70
CA THR A 217 -60.63 -18.67 -81.05
C THR A 217 -60.49 -17.27 -80.45
N GLU A 218 -61.59 -16.55 -80.20
CA GLU A 218 -61.58 -15.29 -79.44
C GLU A 218 -61.34 -15.53 -77.95
N GLU A 219 -61.96 -16.57 -77.38
CA GLU A 219 -61.77 -17.00 -75.99
C GLU A 219 -60.33 -17.50 -75.74
N ASN A 220 -59.78 -18.34 -76.64
CA ASN A 220 -58.37 -18.71 -76.58
C ASN A 220 -57.43 -17.49 -76.70
N LYS A 221 -57.69 -16.52 -77.58
CA LYS A 221 -56.89 -15.28 -77.65
C LYS A 221 -56.95 -14.47 -76.36
N ARG A 222 -58.12 -14.45 -75.68
CA ARG A 222 -58.26 -13.76 -74.39
C ARG A 222 -57.45 -14.44 -73.29
N LEU A 223 -57.48 -15.77 -73.22
CA LEU A 223 -56.67 -16.56 -72.28
C LEU A 223 -55.17 -16.43 -72.58
N ASP A 224 -54.79 -16.51 -73.86
CA ASP A 224 -53.42 -16.37 -74.34
C ASP A 224 -52.87 -14.94 -74.13
N ASN A 225 -53.72 -13.91 -74.04
CA ASN A 225 -53.31 -12.58 -73.59
C ASN A 225 -53.13 -12.53 -72.06
N TYR A 226 -54.09 -13.05 -71.29
CA TYR A 226 -54.03 -13.07 -69.82
C TYR A 226 -52.81 -13.83 -69.28
N ILE A 227 -52.40 -14.92 -69.95
CA ILE A 227 -51.16 -15.64 -69.62
C ILE A 227 -49.90 -14.79 -69.89
N LYS A 228 -49.92 -13.92 -70.92
CA LYS A 228 -48.81 -12.99 -71.19
C LYS A 228 -48.77 -11.82 -70.22
N GLU A 229 -49.94 -11.31 -69.81
CA GLU A 229 -50.06 -10.30 -68.75
C GLU A 229 -49.46 -10.82 -67.44
N ILE A 230 -49.82 -12.05 -67.02
CA ILE A 230 -49.21 -12.71 -65.85
C ILE A 230 -47.70 -12.96 -66.04
N ALA A 231 -47.26 -13.36 -67.24
CA ALA A 231 -45.84 -13.58 -67.50
C ALA A 231 -45.02 -12.28 -67.40
N GLN A 232 -45.53 -11.16 -67.94
CA GLN A 232 -44.90 -9.84 -67.78
C GLN A 232 -44.88 -9.40 -66.31
N GLU A 233 -45.98 -9.55 -65.58
CA GLU A 233 -46.00 -9.26 -64.13
C GLU A 233 -44.97 -10.09 -63.34
N PHE A 234 -44.64 -11.31 -63.80
CA PHE A 234 -43.63 -12.15 -63.17
C PHE A 234 -42.21 -11.71 -63.57
N GLU A 235 -41.97 -11.41 -64.85
CA GLU A 235 -40.70 -10.87 -65.36
C GLU A 235 -40.36 -9.50 -64.73
N GLU A 236 -41.35 -8.66 -64.44
CA GLU A 236 -41.19 -7.37 -63.75
C GLU A 236 -40.90 -7.51 -62.24
N LYS A 237 -41.34 -8.60 -61.60
CA LYS A 237 -41.13 -8.86 -60.16
C LYS A 237 -39.84 -9.62 -59.85
N VAL A 238 -39.30 -10.42 -60.79
CA VAL A 238 -38.04 -11.15 -60.59
C VAL A 238 -36.85 -10.24 -60.21
N PRO A 239 -36.64 -9.06 -60.82
CA PRO A 239 -35.59 -8.12 -60.39
C PRO A 239 -35.79 -7.62 -58.95
N GLN A 240 -37.02 -7.41 -58.52
CA GLN A 240 -37.34 -6.96 -57.16
C GLN A 240 -36.99 -8.03 -56.13
N PHE A 241 -37.29 -9.31 -56.42
CA PHE A 241 -36.88 -10.44 -55.58
C PHE A 241 -35.34 -10.60 -55.52
N MET A 242 -34.64 -10.40 -56.63
CA MET A 242 -33.16 -10.43 -56.65
C MET A 242 -32.57 -9.32 -55.75
N GLN A 243 -33.08 -8.09 -55.88
CA GLN A 243 -32.64 -6.97 -55.02
C GLN A 243 -32.97 -7.22 -53.55
N GLN A 244 -34.17 -7.73 -53.24
CA GLN A 244 -34.56 -8.11 -51.88
C GLN A 244 -33.61 -9.16 -51.29
N GLN A 245 -33.28 -10.21 -52.04
CA GLN A 245 -32.33 -11.24 -51.61
C GLN A 245 -30.94 -10.65 -51.34
N GLU A 246 -30.44 -9.77 -52.21
CA GLU A 246 -29.13 -9.11 -52.02
C GLU A 246 -29.13 -8.18 -50.80
N THR A 247 -30.23 -7.43 -50.54
CA THR A 247 -30.35 -6.62 -49.33
C THR A 247 -30.46 -7.47 -48.06
N LEU A 248 -31.08 -8.65 -48.13
CA LEU A 248 -31.17 -9.59 -47.02
C LEU A 248 -29.79 -10.14 -46.66
N GLN A 249 -29.02 -10.60 -47.66
CA GLN A 249 -27.65 -11.08 -47.44
C GLN A 249 -26.73 -9.99 -46.88
N LYS A 250 -26.81 -8.74 -47.38
CA LYS A 250 -26.08 -7.60 -46.81
C LYS A 250 -26.48 -7.31 -45.34
N SER A 251 -27.76 -7.49 -45.00
CA SER A 251 -28.25 -7.37 -43.62
C SER A 251 -27.71 -8.49 -42.73
N GLU A 252 -27.71 -9.75 -43.20
CA GLU A 252 -27.13 -10.90 -42.49
C GLU A 252 -25.62 -10.72 -42.23
N GLU A 253 -24.87 -10.20 -43.20
CA GLU A 253 -23.45 -9.87 -43.06
C GLU A 253 -23.22 -8.77 -41.99
N VAL A 254 -24.03 -7.71 -41.97
CA VAL A 254 -23.96 -6.64 -40.96
C VAL A 254 -24.37 -7.13 -39.56
N ILE A 255 -25.41 -7.97 -39.46
CA ILE A 255 -25.82 -8.59 -38.19
C ILE A 255 -24.72 -9.51 -37.67
N GLY A 256 -24.03 -10.25 -38.56
CA GLY A 256 -22.84 -11.03 -38.23
C GLY A 256 -21.71 -10.18 -37.64
N GLU A 257 -21.36 -9.08 -38.29
CA GLU A 257 -20.37 -8.13 -37.74
C GLU A 257 -20.79 -7.55 -36.39
N GLN A 258 -22.07 -7.18 -36.23
CA GLN A 258 -22.57 -6.63 -34.96
C GLN A 258 -22.54 -7.67 -33.84
N ARG A 259 -22.94 -8.93 -34.09
CA ARG A 259 -22.83 -10.04 -33.14
C ARG A 259 -21.37 -10.23 -32.71
N SER A 260 -20.41 -10.28 -33.63
CA SER A 260 -18.98 -10.39 -33.29
C SER A 260 -18.42 -9.19 -32.52
N ARG A 261 -18.90 -7.96 -32.76
CA ARG A 261 -18.52 -6.76 -31.98
C ARG A 261 -19.08 -6.82 -30.55
N LEU A 262 -20.32 -7.30 -30.38
CA LEU A 262 -20.94 -7.51 -29.07
C LEU A 262 -20.24 -8.62 -28.28
N GLU A 263 -19.83 -9.71 -28.92
CA GLU A 263 -19.01 -10.77 -28.30
C GLU A 263 -17.67 -10.22 -27.81
N ALA A 264 -16.95 -9.47 -28.65
CA ALA A 264 -15.68 -8.84 -28.28
C ALA A 264 -15.83 -7.86 -27.09
N PHE A 265 -16.85 -7.00 -27.11
CA PHE A 265 -17.13 -6.07 -26.02
C PHE A 265 -17.54 -6.78 -24.72
N ASN A 266 -18.32 -7.86 -24.80
CA ASN A 266 -18.67 -8.67 -23.63
C ASN A 266 -17.43 -9.38 -23.04
N GLU A 267 -16.48 -9.82 -23.85
CA GLU A 267 -15.24 -10.43 -23.36
C GLU A 267 -14.29 -9.37 -22.75
N GLU A 268 -14.19 -8.17 -23.33
CA GLU A 268 -13.53 -7.02 -22.69
C GLU A 268 -14.19 -6.70 -21.33
N ARG A 269 -15.52 -6.69 -21.25
CA ARG A 269 -16.26 -6.47 -20.00
C ARG A 269 -16.01 -7.57 -18.96
N ARG A 270 -15.78 -8.83 -19.37
CA ARG A 270 -15.36 -9.93 -18.48
C ARG A 270 -13.92 -9.76 -18.00
N GLN A 271 -13.02 -9.31 -18.86
CA GLN A 271 -11.61 -9.03 -18.49
C GLN A 271 -11.54 -7.89 -17.47
N LEU A 272 -12.22 -6.77 -17.74
CA LEU A 272 -12.32 -5.64 -16.80
C LEU A 272 -13.00 -6.02 -15.47
N ALA A 273 -13.95 -6.96 -15.47
CA ALA A 273 -14.54 -7.48 -14.24
C ALA A 273 -13.52 -8.27 -13.40
N LYS A 274 -12.72 -9.14 -14.02
CA LYS A 274 -11.63 -9.89 -13.36
C LYS A 274 -10.51 -8.97 -12.86
N GLU A 275 -10.13 -7.97 -13.66
CA GLU A 275 -9.15 -6.96 -13.23
C GLU A 275 -9.66 -6.15 -12.03
N ARG A 276 -10.94 -5.75 -12.04
CA ARG A 276 -11.57 -5.10 -10.88
C ARG A 276 -11.54 -6.02 -9.66
N GLU A 277 -11.94 -7.28 -9.79
CA GLU A 277 -11.96 -8.25 -8.69
C GLU A 277 -10.58 -8.45 -8.08
N ALA A 278 -9.54 -8.62 -8.92
CA ALA A 278 -8.16 -8.70 -8.47
C ALA A 278 -7.70 -7.42 -7.74
N LEU A 279 -8.03 -6.23 -8.27
CA LEU A 279 -7.75 -4.95 -7.61
C LEU A 279 -8.54 -4.77 -6.29
N GLU A 280 -9.72 -5.36 -6.17
CA GLU A 280 -10.54 -5.33 -4.94
C GLU A 280 -9.98 -6.30 -3.87
N GLN A 281 -9.39 -7.43 -4.30
CA GLN A 281 -8.57 -8.32 -3.46
C GLN A 281 -7.25 -7.65 -3.03
N GLU A 282 -6.51 -6.99 -3.93
CA GLU A 282 -5.32 -6.21 -3.57
C GLU A 282 -5.66 -5.05 -2.61
N LEU A 283 -6.78 -4.36 -2.83
CA LEU A 283 -7.26 -3.27 -1.97
C LEU A 283 -7.61 -3.78 -0.56
N THR A 284 -8.27 -4.93 -0.44
CA THR A 284 -8.61 -5.53 0.86
C THR A 284 -7.37 -6.06 1.59
N TYR A 285 -6.42 -6.68 0.89
CA TYR A 285 -5.10 -7.01 1.45
C TYR A 285 -4.32 -5.75 1.90
N ALA A 286 -4.36 -4.67 1.13
CA ALA A 286 -3.72 -3.41 1.49
C ALA A 286 -4.39 -2.74 2.72
N LYS A 287 -5.72 -2.83 2.86
CA LYS A 287 -6.47 -2.37 4.03
C LYS A 287 -6.08 -3.14 5.29
N THR A 288 -6.16 -4.47 5.28
CA THR A 288 -5.84 -5.29 6.47
C THR A 288 -4.38 -5.12 6.89
N ARG A 289 -3.46 -5.01 5.92
CA ARG A 289 -2.04 -4.71 6.20
C ARG A 289 -1.83 -3.29 6.77
N LEU A 290 -2.60 -2.30 6.31
CA LEU A 290 -2.59 -0.94 6.86
C LEU A 290 -3.15 -0.92 8.29
N GLU A 291 -4.26 -1.59 8.55
CA GLU A 291 -4.90 -1.73 9.86
C GLU A 291 -3.95 -2.40 10.86
N THR A 292 -3.33 -3.52 10.48
CA THR A 292 -2.29 -4.20 11.27
C THR A 292 -1.13 -3.25 11.61
N ALA A 293 -0.66 -2.46 10.63
CA ALA A 293 0.38 -1.47 10.85
C ALA A 293 -0.07 -0.31 11.75
N GLN A 294 -1.34 0.11 11.69
CA GLN A 294 -1.90 1.12 12.59
C GLN A 294 -2.05 0.61 14.03
N VAL A 295 -2.40 -0.66 14.24
CA VAL A 295 -2.43 -1.29 15.57
C VAL A 295 -1.01 -1.32 16.15
N GLY A 296 -0.04 -1.89 15.41
CA GLY A 296 1.36 -1.91 15.86
C GLY A 296 1.95 -0.51 16.10
N TYR A 297 1.56 0.50 15.30
CA TYR A 297 1.96 1.88 15.55
C TYR A 297 1.32 2.46 16.84
N LYS A 298 0.05 2.17 17.14
CA LYS A 298 -0.60 2.58 18.41
C LYS A 298 0.10 1.93 19.61
N GLU A 299 0.42 0.64 19.53
CA GLU A 299 1.16 -0.09 20.57
C GLU A 299 2.55 0.52 20.80
N GLN A 300 3.34 0.73 19.74
CA GLN A 300 4.65 1.39 19.82
C GLN A 300 4.54 2.83 20.34
N GLN A 301 3.53 3.59 19.92
CA GLN A 301 3.29 4.95 20.41
C GLN A 301 2.97 4.93 21.91
N ASN A 302 2.22 3.94 22.40
CA ASN A 302 1.93 3.77 23.83
C ASN A 302 3.15 3.31 24.64
N GLN A 303 3.99 2.43 24.09
CA GLN A 303 5.29 2.09 24.70
C GLN A 303 6.22 3.31 24.78
N VAL A 304 6.31 4.12 23.70
CA VAL A 304 7.12 5.34 23.68
C VAL A 304 6.57 6.40 24.64
N LYS A 305 5.24 6.57 24.74
CA LYS A 305 4.59 7.40 25.78
C LYS A 305 5.00 6.96 27.18
N PHE A 306 4.87 5.67 27.50
CA PHE A 306 5.20 5.10 28.80
C PHE A 306 6.69 5.27 29.15
N LEU A 307 7.60 4.99 28.22
CA LEU A 307 9.04 5.16 28.41
C LEU A 307 9.44 6.64 28.55
N THR A 308 8.85 7.54 27.75
CA THR A 308 9.07 8.98 27.85
C THR A 308 8.60 9.51 29.21
N TYR A 309 7.43 9.06 29.66
CA TYR A 309 6.88 9.43 30.97
C TYR A 309 7.76 8.97 32.14
N LEU A 310 8.28 7.73 32.08
CA LEU A 310 9.25 7.22 33.08
C LEU A 310 10.55 8.04 33.09
N MET A 311 11.03 8.48 31.92
CA MET A 311 12.20 9.36 31.82
C MET A 311 11.92 10.78 32.36
N GLU A 312 10.75 11.36 32.08
CA GLU A 312 10.38 12.72 32.54
C GLU A 312 10.10 12.77 34.05
N LYS A 313 9.52 11.70 34.64
CA LYS A 313 9.23 11.64 36.09
C LYS A 313 10.44 11.23 36.95
N GLY A 314 11.44 10.55 36.38
CA GLY A 314 12.76 10.37 37.00
C GLY A 314 12.84 9.47 38.26
N GLN A 315 11.75 8.82 38.69
CA GLN A 315 11.76 7.81 39.76
C GLN A 315 10.80 6.63 39.46
N PRO A 316 11.25 5.37 39.65
CA PRO A 316 10.43 4.18 39.39
C PRO A 316 9.59 3.78 40.62
N GLY A 317 8.65 4.64 41.03
CA GLY A 317 7.81 4.36 42.22
C GLY A 317 6.50 5.13 42.26
N ASN A 318 5.39 4.39 42.41
CA ASN A 318 4.02 4.86 42.62
C ASN A 318 3.57 6.04 41.76
N ILE A 319 3.25 5.76 40.49
CA ILE A 319 2.23 6.51 39.77
C ILE A 319 1.31 5.49 39.10
N GLU A 320 0.01 5.60 39.37
CA GLU A 320 -1.02 4.70 38.83
C GLU A 320 -1.31 5.06 37.37
N ALA A 321 -1.67 4.09 36.54
CA ALA A 321 -1.59 4.23 35.08
C ALA A 321 -2.62 5.22 34.49
N GLU A 322 -3.81 5.29 35.09
CA GLU A 322 -4.95 6.09 34.59
C GLU A 322 -4.63 7.59 34.54
N ASP A 323 -4.00 8.14 35.58
CA ASP A 323 -3.54 9.55 35.66
C ASP A 323 -2.55 9.93 34.53
N VAL A 324 -1.84 8.95 33.97
CA VAL A 324 -0.86 9.12 32.89
C VAL A 324 -1.52 9.06 31.53
N GLU A 325 -2.43 8.10 31.37
CA GLU A 325 -3.12 7.83 30.12
C GLU A 325 -4.05 8.99 29.75
N ASP A 326 -4.89 9.47 30.67
CA ASP A 326 -5.80 10.60 30.45
C ASP A 326 -5.07 11.87 29.96
N ASN A 327 -4.02 12.30 30.68
CA ASN A 327 -3.30 13.54 30.38
C ASN A 327 -2.57 13.48 29.02
N LEU A 328 -2.14 12.29 28.59
CA LEU A 328 -1.56 12.09 27.25
C LEU A 328 -2.64 11.90 26.17
N LEU A 329 -3.77 11.28 26.52
CA LEU A 329 -4.92 11.06 25.64
C LEU A 329 -5.55 12.39 25.24
N PHE A 330 -5.90 13.27 26.20
CA PHE A 330 -6.47 14.59 25.90
C PHE A 330 -5.57 15.43 25.00
N ARG A 331 -4.25 15.47 25.26
CA ARG A 331 -3.29 16.22 24.43
C ARG A 331 -3.12 15.63 23.03
N ASN A 332 -3.25 14.30 22.87
CA ASN A 332 -3.23 13.66 21.55
C ASN A 332 -4.55 13.93 20.80
N ILE A 333 -5.68 13.88 21.50
CA ILE A 333 -7.02 14.21 21.00
C ILE A 333 -7.08 15.66 20.48
N GLU A 334 -6.53 16.63 21.21
CA GLU A 334 -6.43 18.03 20.74
C GLU A 334 -5.64 18.14 19.42
N GLN A 335 -4.51 17.45 19.30
CA GLN A 335 -3.68 17.45 18.09
C GLN A 335 -4.36 16.72 16.93
N LEU A 336 -5.02 15.58 17.19
CA LEU A 336 -5.82 14.86 16.21
C LEU A 336 -7.04 15.66 15.75
N HIS A 337 -7.70 16.42 16.63
CA HIS A 337 -8.76 17.34 16.24
C HIS A 337 -8.24 18.46 15.35
N LEU A 338 -7.09 19.08 15.68
CA LEU A 338 -6.50 20.13 14.87
C LEU A 338 -6.14 19.63 13.46
N VAL A 339 -5.54 18.45 13.35
CA VAL A 339 -5.23 17.82 12.04
C VAL A 339 -6.50 17.40 11.30
N ASN A 340 -7.51 16.86 11.98
CA ASN A 340 -8.80 16.54 11.37
C ASN A 340 -9.55 17.78 10.87
N VAL A 341 -9.47 18.92 11.58
CA VAL A 341 -10.02 20.20 11.10
C VAL A 341 -9.29 20.64 9.82
N GLN A 342 -7.96 20.65 9.80
CA GLN A 342 -7.18 21.01 8.61
C GLN A 342 -7.39 20.07 7.41
N LEU A 343 -7.64 18.78 7.67
CA LEU A 343 -7.99 17.81 6.62
C LEU A 343 -9.43 18.04 6.13
N ARG A 344 -10.39 18.30 7.03
CA ARG A 344 -11.78 18.65 6.65
C ARG A 344 -11.84 19.95 5.85
N GLU A 345 -11.07 20.96 6.22
CA GLU A 345 -10.91 22.22 5.47
C GLU A 345 -10.39 21.95 4.06
N LYS A 346 -9.28 21.22 3.89
CA LYS A 346 -8.73 20.86 2.57
C LYS A 346 -9.69 19.99 1.74
N VAL A 347 -10.42 19.07 2.37
CA VAL A 347 -11.43 18.24 1.70
C VAL A 347 -12.61 19.11 1.25
N GLN A 348 -13.04 20.10 2.05
CA GLN A 348 -14.03 21.09 1.64
C GLN A 348 -13.51 22.01 0.52
N GLU A 349 -12.24 22.43 0.53
CA GLU A 349 -11.64 23.19 -0.57
C GLU A 349 -11.61 22.37 -1.87
N MET A 350 -11.24 21.10 -1.80
CA MET A 350 -11.27 20.16 -2.94
C MET A 350 -12.69 19.96 -3.47
N TYR A 351 -13.68 19.73 -2.60
CA TYR A 351 -15.08 19.60 -3.00
C TYR A 351 -15.63 20.90 -3.60
N LYS A 352 -15.36 22.07 -2.99
CA LYS A 352 -15.72 23.38 -3.56
C LYS A 352 -15.04 23.61 -4.92
N GLY A 353 -13.79 23.18 -5.09
CA GLY A 353 -13.08 23.25 -6.37
C GLY A 353 -13.73 22.38 -7.46
N LEU A 354 -14.10 21.15 -7.11
CA LEU A 354 -14.81 20.23 -8.00
C LEU A 354 -16.23 20.73 -8.34
N GLU A 355 -16.98 21.18 -7.34
CA GLU A 355 -18.33 21.76 -7.47
C GLU A 355 -18.34 23.00 -8.36
N ASN A 356 -17.40 23.93 -8.17
CA ASN A 356 -17.24 25.08 -9.08
C ASN A 356 -16.88 24.62 -10.50
N SER A 357 -16.15 23.53 -10.68
CA SER A 357 -15.82 23.00 -12.01
C SER A 357 -17.03 22.34 -12.69
N THR A 358 -17.82 21.54 -11.96
CA THR A 358 -19.01 20.88 -12.50
C THR A 358 -20.15 21.86 -12.72
N GLU A 359 -20.33 22.85 -11.85
CA GLU A 359 -21.33 23.92 -12.03
C GLU A 359 -20.99 24.80 -13.23
N ASN A 360 -19.70 25.12 -13.47
CA ASN A 360 -19.29 25.84 -14.68
C ASN A 360 -19.48 24.99 -15.96
N ALA A 361 -19.20 23.68 -15.91
CA ALA A 361 -19.48 22.77 -17.02
C ALA A 361 -21.00 22.72 -17.33
N ARG A 362 -21.84 22.50 -16.31
CA ARG A 362 -23.31 22.52 -16.40
C ARG A 362 -23.84 23.85 -16.93
N LYS A 363 -23.26 24.99 -16.52
CA LYS A 363 -23.63 26.33 -17.03
C LYS A 363 -23.33 26.49 -18.52
N ILE A 364 -22.18 26.01 -18.99
CA ILE A 364 -21.80 26.02 -20.41
C ILE A 364 -22.72 25.09 -21.22
N GLU A 365 -23.06 23.92 -20.68
CA GLU A 365 -23.96 22.96 -21.34
C GLU A 365 -25.40 23.45 -21.42
N ALA A 366 -25.94 23.95 -20.30
CA ALA A 366 -27.26 24.59 -20.26
C ALA A 366 -27.34 25.81 -21.19
N GLN A 367 -26.24 26.55 -21.39
CA GLN A 367 -26.20 27.60 -22.40
C GLN A 367 -26.32 27.03 -23.83
N LYS A 368 -25.57 25.96 -24.17
CA LYS A 368 -25.71 25.28 -25.48
C LYS A 368 -27.14 24.79 -25.72
N TYR A 369 -27.77 24.17 -24.71
CA TYR A 369 -29.16 23.69 -24.83
C TYR A 369 -30.16 24.84 -25.01
N ARG A 370 -29.98 25.98 -24.33
CA ARG A 370 -30.80 27.19 -24.57
C ARG A 370 -30.60 27.76 -25.99
N GLU A 371 -29.37 27.78 -26.49
CA GLU A 371 -29.06 28.25 -27.84
C GLU A 371 -29.67 27.32 -28.90
N LEU A 372 -29.63 26.00 -28.68
CA LEU A 372 -30.27 25.00 -29.52
C LEU A 372 -31.80 25.10 -29.48
N ALA A 373 -32.40 25.16 -28.29
CA ALA A 373 -33.84 25.35 -28.11
C ALA A 373 -34.33 26.64 -28.80
N SER A 374 -33.62 27.75 -28.64
CA SER A 374 -33.93 29.01 -29.32
C SER A 374 -33.83 28.90 -30.85
N ASN A 375 -33.03 27.98 -31.39
CA ASN A 375 -32.97 27.73 -32.83
C ASN A 375 -34.15 26.87 -33.31
N TYR A 376 -34.55 25.84 -32.55
CA TYR A 376 -35.78 25.10 -32.83
C TYR A 376 -37.03 25.98 -32.70
N GLU A 377 -37.12 26.88 -31.72
CA GLU A 377 -38.21 27.88 -31.64
C GLU A 377 -38.33 28.73 -32.92
N LYS A 378 -37.21 29.19 -33.47
CA LYS A 378 -37.18 29.98 -34.72
C LYS A 378 -37.63 29.13 -35.92
N GLN A 379 -37.21 27.86 -35.98
CA GLN A 379 -37.60 26.93 -37.04
C GLN A 379 -39.10 26.59 -36.96
N LEU A 380 -39.63 26.38 -35.75
CA LEU A 380 -41.04 26.09 -35.50
C LEU A 380 -41.92 27.32 -35.77
N GLN A 381 -41.45 28.53 -35.42
CA GLN A 381 -42.09 29.79 -35.85
C GLN A 381 -42.06 29.96 -37.39
N PHE A 382 -40.97 29.59 -38.06
CA PHE A 382 -40.91 29.63 -39.53
C PHE A 382 -41.93 28.67 -40.17
N GLN A 383 -41.95 27.40 -39.73
CA GLN A 383 -42.91 26.40 -40.20
C GLN A 383 -44.36 26.78 -39.86
N GLY A 384 -44.62 27.36 -38.69
CA GLY A 384 -45.93 27.90 -38.32
C GLY A 384 -46.38 29.04 -39.24
N ASN A 385 -45.47 29.93 -39.65
CA ASN A 385 -45.77 30.97 -40.63
C ASN A 385 -46.04 30.39 -42.03
N GLU A 386 -45.32 29.34 -42.45
CA GLU A 386 -45.65 28.61 -43.69
C GLU A 386 -47.01 27.93 -43.62
N MET A 387 -47.35 27.27 -42.51
CA MET A 387 -48.65 26.61 -42.32
C MET A 387 -49.79 27.62 -42.38
N ASN A 388 -49.70 28.74 -41.67
CA ASN A 388 -50.67 29.83 -41.78
C ASN A 388 -50.84 30.34 -43.23
N SER A 389 -49.76 30.35 -44.03
CA SER A 389 -49.82 30.69 -45.46
C SER A 389 -50.50 29.60 -46.30
N LYS A 390 -50.24 28.32 -46.00
CA LYS A 390 -50.86 27.16 -46.68
C LYS A 390 -52.36 27.08 -46.35
N ASP A 391 -52.75 27.29 -45.09
CA ASP A 391 -54.15 27.33 -44.65
C ASP A 391 -54.92 28.49 -45.28
N SER A 392 -54.30 29.66 -45.42
CA SER A 392 -54.88 30.79 -46.16
C SER A 392 -55.16 30.44 -47.63
N HIS A 393 -54.28 29.65 -48.27
CA HIS A 393 -54.50 29.16 -49.63
C HIS A 393 -55.57 28.06 -49.71
N ILE A 394 -55.61 27.14 -48.76
CA ILE A 394 -56.67 26.12 -48.64
C ILE A 394 -58.04 26.78 -48.49
N ALA A 395 -58.17 27.85 -47.69
CA ALA A 395 -59.40 28.61 -47.55
C ALA A 395 -59.86 29.22 -48.90
N GLN A 396 -58.94 29.77 -49.69
CA GLN A 396 -59.24 30.30 -51.04
C GLN A 396 -59.71 29.20 -52.01
N LEU A 397 -59.10 28.01 -51.95
CA LEU A 397 -59.52 26.85 -52.76
C LEU A 397 -60.91 26.33 -52.34
N GLN A 398 -61.23 26.35 -51.04
CA GLN A 398 -62.55 26.01 -50.53
C GLN A 398 -63.63 27.02 -50.97
N GLU A 399 -63.32 28.32 -50.99
CA GLU A 399 -64.21 29.36 -51.51
C GLU A 399 -64.48 29.17 -53.02
N GLN A 400 -63.45 28.86 -53.81
CA GLN A 400 -63.60 28.52 -55.23
C GLN A 400 -64.46 27.27 -55.44
N LEU A 401 -64.24 26.20 -54.66
CA LEU A 401 -65.07 24.99 -54.71
C LEU A 401 -66.53 25.24 -54.34
N ALA A 402 -66.81 26.16 -53.40
CA ALA A 402 -68.17 26.58 -53.08
C ALA A 402 -68.83 27.32 -54.26
N ALA A 403 -68.09 28.21 -54.94
CA ALA A 403 -68.56 28.89 -56.15
C ALA A 403 -68.86 27.90 -57.30
N TYR A 404 -67.99 26.92 -57.55
CA TYR A 404 -68.23 25.90 -58.57
C TYR A 404 -69.43 25.00 -58.26
N LYS A 405 -69.63 24.60 -56.99
CA LYS A 405 -70.83 23.86 -56.56
C LYS A 405 -72.12 24.67 -56.78
N ALA A 406 -72.09 25.99 -56.57
CA ALA A 406 -73.23 26.86 -56.86
C ALA A 406 -73.56 26.94 -58.37
N LEU A 407 -72.56 26.89 -59.25
CA LEU A 407 -72.73 26.82 -60.71
C LEU A 407 -73.33 25.48 -61.19
N ILE A 408 -72.82 24.35 -60.69
CA ILE A 408 -73.30 23.00 -61.08
C ILE A 408 -74.79 22.84 -60.74
N ASN A 409 -75.22 23.31 -59.56
CA ASN A 409 -76.61 23.25 -59.12
C ASN A 409 -77.59 24.06 -60.00
N GLN A 410 -77.11 24.97 -60.84
CA GLN A 410 -77.97 25.71 -61.79
C GLN A 410 -78.24 24.95 -63.09
N GLN A 411 -77.49 23.89 -63.41
CA GLN A 411 -77.53 23.24 -64.74
C GLN A 411 -78.40 21.98 -64.82
N HIS A 412 -78.94 21.47 -63.71
CA HIS A 412 -79.58 20.14 -63.63
C HIS A 412 -81.12 20.11 -63.82
N ILE A 413 -81.70 21.03 -64.59
CA ILE A 413 -83.15 21.05 -64.87
C ILE A 413 -83.45 21.14 -66.38
N ARG A 414 -83.53 19.98 -67.08
CA ARG A 414 -84.58 19.65 -68.09
C ARG A 414 -84.42 18.26 -68.77
N VAL A 415 -85.27 17.31 -68.33
CA VAL A 415 -86.29 16.52 -69.08
C VAL A 415 -85.87 15.66 -70.33
N PRO A 416 -86.45 14.45 -70.55
CA PRO A 416 -85.83 13.41 -71.39
C PRO A 416 -86.63 12.88 -72.62
N VAL A 417 -85.93 12.09 -73.46
CA VAL A 417 -86.30 10.84 -74.17
C VAL A 417 -87.74 10.60 -74.69
N GLU A 418 -87.89 10.21 -75.97
CA GLU A 418 -88.78 9.09 -76.40
C GLU A 418 -88.41 8.46 -77.78
N ARG A 419 -89.19 7.46 -78.26
CA ARG A 419 -88.78 6.42 -79.25
C ARG A 419 -89.46 6.49 -80.65
N ALA A 420 -88.94 5.69 -81.59
CA ALA A 420 -89.40 5.41 -82.97
C ALA A 420 -90.68 4.48 -83.03
N PRO A 421 -91.27 4.07 -84.18
CA PRO A 421 -90.76 4.13 -85.58
C PRO A 421 -91.76 4.37 -86.77
N GLU A 422 -91.16 4.46 -87.98
CA GLU A 422 -91.63 4.02 -89.33
C GLU A 422 -92.83 4.63 -90.12
N ASN A 423 -92.48 5.11 -91.33
CA ASN A 423 -93.15 4.91 -92.65
C ASN A 423 -94.53 5.54 -92.99
N THR A 424 -94.54 6.68 -93.71
CA THR A 424 -94.87 6.71 -95.18
C THR A 424 -94.63 8.07 -95.85
N LEU A 425 -93.67 8.11 -96.79
CA LEU A 425 -93.12 9.32 -97.41
C LEU A 425 -94.14 10.25 -98.10
N ASN A 426 -94.19 11.50 -97.64
CA ASN A 426 -94.90 12.62 -98.30
C ASN A 426 -93.98 13.83 -98.55
N PHE A 427 -94.31 14.67 -99.55
CA PHE A 427 -93.45 15.80 -99.98
C PHE A 427 -93.12 16.80 -98.87
N HIS A 428 -94.03 17.00 -97.90
CA HIS A 428 -93.78 17.83 -96.72
C HIS A 428 -92.69 17.26 -95.79
N GLU A 429 -92.49 15.94 -95.78
CA GLU A 429 -91.43 15.31 -94.99
C GLU A 429 -90.06 15.60 -95.60
N VAL A 430 -89.92 15.64 -96.94
CA VAL A 430 -88.66 16.03 -97.59
C VAL A 430 -88.28 17.49 -97.26
N GLN A 431 -89.28 18.36 -97.12
CA GLN A 431 -89.06 19.76 -96.74
C GLN A 431 -88.75 19.92 -95.25
N ALA A 432 -89.45 19.18 -94.38
CA ALA A 432 -89.15 19.10 -92.95
C ALA A 432 -87.82 18.37 -92.67
N GLU A 433 -87.41 17.41 -93.48
CA GLU A 433 -86.08 16.78 -93.44
C GLU A 433 -85.01 17.75 -93.90
N LYS A 434 -85.25 18.56 -94.94
CA LYS A 434 -84.31 19.63 -95.30
C LYS A 434 -84.09 20.60 -94.13
N GLU A 435 -85.13 20.97 -93.40
CA GLU A 435 -85.01 21.83 -92.20
C GLU A 435 -84.37 21.08 -91.01
N LYS A 436 -84.72 19.82 -90.77
CA LYS A 436 -84.02 18.97 -89.78
C LYS A 436 -82.54 18.81 -90.10
N ILE A 437 -82.17 18.62 -91.38
CA ILE A 437 -80.79 18.50 -91.86
C ILE A 437 -80.05 19.83 -91.76
N ALA A 438 -80.71 20.96 -92.05
CA ALA A 438 -80.13 22.29 -91.82
C ALA A 438 -79.86 22.54 -90.32
N ASN A 439 -80.83 22.23 -89.46
CA ASN A 439 -80.71 22.37 -88.01
C ASN A 439 -79.69 21.37 -87.42
N ALA A 440 -79.61 20.15 -87.97
CA ALA A 440 -78.59 19.16 -87.61
C ALA A 440 -77.19 19.61 -88.08
N TYR A 441 -77.07 20.21 -89.25
CA TYR A 441 -75.80 20.76 -89.75
C TYR A 441 -75.36 21.98 -88.93
N GLN A 442 -76.27 22.87 -88.55
CA GLN A 442 -75.97 24.02 -87.71
C GLN A 442 -75.57 23.58 -86.29
N SER A 443 -76.35 22.71 -85.64
CA SER A 443 -75.98 22.17 -84.32
C SER A 443 -74.71 21.31 -84.35
N LEU A 444 -74.39 20.68 -85.49
CA LEU A 444 -73.09 20.02 -85.70
C LEU A 444 -71.95 21.03 -85.88
N GLN A 445 -72.17 22.18 -86.54
CA GLN A 445 -71.19 23.28 -86.60
C GLN A 445 -70.96 23.91 -85.22
N GLU A 446 -72.01 24.16 -84.45
CA GLU A 446 -71.94 24.65 -83.07
C GLU A 446 -71.18 23.64 -82.18
N ARG A 447 -71.46 22.34 -82.32
CA ARG A 447 -70.71 21.28 -81.64
C ARG A 447 -69.25 21.18 -82.08
N PHE A 448 -68.93 21.43 -83.35
CA PHE A 448 -67.53 21.54 -83.81
C PHE A 448 -66.83 22.81 -83.32
N ALA A 449 -67.57 23.90 -83.05
CA ALA A 449 -67.00 25.08 -82.39
C ALA A 449 -66.68 24.77 -80.93
N LEU A 450 -67.60 24.14 -80.20
CA LEU A 450 -67.37 23.66 -78.83
C LEU A 450 -66.19 22.69 -78.75
N TYR A 451 -66.09 21.69 -79.62
CA TYR A 451 -64.93 20.78 -79.65
C TYR A 451 -63.58 21.47 -79.95
N ARG A 452 -63.58 22.62 -80.64
CA ARG A 452 -62.36 23.42 -80.80
C ARG A 452 -62.03 24.20 -79.55
N GLU A 453 -63.03 24.74 -78.86
CA GLU A 453 -62.83 25.49 -77.61
C GLU A 453 -62.42 24.57 -76.45
N GLU A 454 -63.06 23.40 -76.32
CA GLU A 454 -62.68 22.32 -75.41
C GLU A 454 -61.25 21.85 -75.69
N ARG A 455 -60.88 21.66 -76.96
CA ARG A 455 -59.51 21.31 -77.31
C ARG A 455 -58.52 22.42 -76.91
N VAL A 456 -58.79 23.69 -77.21
CA VAL A 456 -57.88 24.78 -76.83
C VAL A 456 -57.72 24.85 -75.31
N LYS A 457 -58.78 24.63 -74.53
CA LYS A 457 -58.71 24.56 -73.06
C LYS A 457 -57.93 23.33 -72.57
N ALA A 458 -58.06 22.18 -73.23
CA ALA A 458 -57.29 20.99 -72.89
C ALA A 458 -55.80 21.15 -73.25
N ASP A 459 -55.49 21.73 -74.41
CA ASP A 459 -54.13 22.07 -74.83
C ASP A 459 -53.52 23.08 -73.82
N GLN A 460 -54.25 24.12 -73.41
CA GLN A 460 -53.84 25.07 -72.36
C GLN A 460 -53.60 24.44 -70.98
N LEU A 461 -54.50 23.56 -70.51
CA LEU A 461 -54.36 22.90 -69.21
C LEU A 461 -53.16 21.93 -69.20
N ASN A 462 -52.86 21.30 -70.33
CA ASN A 462 -51.64 20.51 -70.50
C ASN A 462 -50.37 21.39 -70.47
N ASP A 463 -50.38 22.55 -71.12
CA ASP A 463 -49.26 23.51 -71.07
C ASP A 463 -49.04 24.07 -69.65
N GLU A 464 -50.11 24.41 -68.92
CA GLU A 464 -50.05 24.85 -67.51
C GLU A 464 -49.48 23.74 -66.60
N ARG A 465 -49.92 22.48 -66.77
CA ARG A 465 -49.38 21.35 -66.01
C ARG A 465 -47.93 21.05 -66.36
N LEU A 466 -47.54 21.22 -67.62
CA LEU A 466 -46.15 21.07 -68.06
C LEU A 466 -45.26 22.16 -67.45
N GLN A 467 -45.74 23.40 -67.38
CA GLN A 467 -45.02 24.50 -66.73
C GLN A 467 -44.84 24.24 -65.23
N GLN A 468 -45.89 23.80 -64.52
CA GLN A 468 -45.78 23.39 -63.11
C GLN A 468 -44.75 22.27 -62.88
N GLN A 469 -44.65 21.31 -63.80
CA GLN A 469 -43.62 20.25 -63.76
C GLN A 469 -42.21 20.81 -64.03
N ILE A 470 -42.06 21.78 -64.94
CA ILE A 470 -40.78 22.45 -65.21
C ILE A 470 -40.31 23.25 -63.98
N ASP A 471 -41.21 23.98 -63.33
CA ASP A 471 -40.91 24.81 -62.17
C ASP A 471 -40.52 23.93 -60.96
N LEU A 472 -41.27 22.85 -60.70
CA LEU A 472 -40.90 21.86 -59.67
C LEU A 472 -39.53 21.22 -59.93
N ILE A 473 -39.22 20.88 -61.19
CA ILE A 473 -37.88 20.37 -61.56
C ILE A 473 -36.79 21.42 -61.35
N ALA A 474 -37.08 22.71 -61.52
CA ALA A 474 -36.13 23.79 -61.22
C ALA A 474 -35.88 23.94 -59.71
N GLU A 475 -36.93 23.86 -58.88
CA GLU A 475 -36.82 23.89 -57.42
C GLU A 475 -36.04 22.68 -56.87
N LEU A 476 -36.33 21.47 -57.35
CA LEU A 476 -35.61 20.26 -56.97
C LEU A 476 -34.11 20.34 -57.35
N ARG A 477 -33.78 20.90 -58.52
CA ARG A 477 -32.38 21.16 -58.91
C ARG A 477 -31.70 22.22 -58.04
N ALA A 478 -32.42 23.28 -57.67
CA ALA A 478 -31.89 24.30 -56.76
C ALA A 478 -31.65 23.74 -55.35
N ASN A 479 -32.50 22.83 -54.87
CA ASN A 479 -32.30 22.17 -53.59
C ASN A 479 -31.18 21.12 -53.63
N LYS A 480 -31.05 20.32 -54.71
CA LYS A 480 -29.88 19.43 -54.90
C LYS A 480 -28.57 20.20 -54.83
N ALA A 481 -28.47 21.35 -55.52
CA ALA A 481 -27.28 22.18 -55.50
C ALA A 481 -26.95 22.76 -54.11
N LYS A 482 -27.96 23.06 -53.27
CA LYS A 482 -27.72 23.44 -51.86
C LYS A 482 -27.16 22.28 -51.06
N LEU A 483 -27.80 21.10 -51.15
CA LEU A 483 -27.37 19.90 -50.44
C LEU A 483 -25.94 19.49 -50.85
N GLU A 484 -25.59 19.58 -52.13
CA GLU A 484 -24.20 19.39 -52.61
C GLU A 484 -23.21 20.36 -51.95
N THR A 485 -23.57 21.65 -51.78
CA THR A 485 -22.73 22.62 -51.06
C THR A 485 -22.69 22.40 -49.54
N GLU A 486 -23.76 21.90 -48.94
CA GLU A 486 -23.84 21.60 -47.51
C GLU A 486 -23.02 20.34 -47.19
N ILE A 487 -23.20 19.25 -47.94
CA ILE A 487 -22.40 18.01 -47.85
C ILE A 487 -20.90 18.30 -48.00
N THR A 488 -20.50 19.08 -49.01
CA THR A 488 -19.08 19.42 -49.19
C THR A 488 -18.53 20.30 -48.06
N SER A 489 -19.36 21.18 -47.47
CA SER A 489 -18.96 21.94 -46.27
C SER A 489 -18.81 21.05 -45.02
N VAL A 490 -19.71 20.07 -44.83
CA VAL A 490 -19.66 19.09 -43.73
C VAL A 490 -18.44 18.19 -43.88
N GLN A 491 -18.12 17.72 -45.09
CA GLN A 491 -16.91 16.93 -45.37
C GLN A 491 -15.62 17.72 -45.04
N ILE A 492 -15.55 19.00 -45.39
CA ILE A 492 -14.40 19.87 -45.06
C ILE A 492 -14.29 20.05 -43.53
N ASN A 493 -15.41 20.27 -42.84
CA ASN A 493 -15.45 20.41 -41.39
C ASN A 493 -15.05 19.10 -40.67
N ALA A 494 -15.52 17.94 -41.14
CA ALA A 494 -15.14 16.63 -40.62
C ALA A 494 -13.64 16.35 -40.82
N GLN A 495 -13.08 16.68 -41.99
CA GLN A 495 -11.63 16.60 -42.22
C GLN A 495 -10.81 17.57 -41.36
N ALA A 496 -11.37 18.73 -40.99
CA ALA A 496 -10.73 19.65 -40.06
C ALA A 496 -10.78 19.13 -38.62
N ALA A 497 -11.91 18.59 -38.18
CA ALA A 497 -12.08 17.97 -36.87
C ALA A 497 -11.15 16.76 -36.69
N GLY A 498 -11.09 15.83 -37.67
CA GLY A 498 -10.17 14.69 -37.61
C GLY A 498 -8.69 15.09 -37.53
N LYS A 499 -8.29 16.21 -38.16
CA LYS A 499 -6.93 16.78 -38.01
C LYS A 499 -6.69 17.41 -36.63
N GLN A 500 -7.73 17.94 -35.98
CA GLN A 500 -7.64 18.41 -34.60
C GLN A 500 -7.51 17.24 -33.62
N VAL A 501 -8.31 16.18 -33.78
CA VAL A 501 -8.22 14.96 -32.94
C VAL A 501 -6.82 14.34 -33.00
N LEU A 502 -6.28 14.11 -34.21
CA LEU A 502 -4.92 13.58 -34.38
C LEU A 502 -3.81 14.48 -33.80
N GLN A 503 -4.05 15.79 -33.70
CA GLN A 503 -3.13 16.72 -33.06
C GLN A 503 -3.29 16.68 -31.53
N THR A 504 -4.51 16.61 -30.99
CA THR A 504 -4.74 16.46 -29.54
C THR A 504 -4.22 15.13 -29.01
N ASP A 505 -4.34 14.02 -29.76
CA ASP A 505 -3.78 12.72 -29.39
C ASP A 505 -2.25 12.78 -29.27
N LYS A 506 -1.61 13.46 -30.22
CA LYS A 506 -0.16 13.69 -30.23
C LYS A 506 0.28 14.58 -29.05
N ASP A 507 -0.47 15.62 -28.74
CA ASP A 507 -0.18 16.49 -27.60
C ASP A 507 -0.41 15.75 -26.26
N LEU A 508 -1.42 14.88 -26.19
CA LEU A 508 -1.71 14.01 -25.04
C LEU A 508 -0.60 12.96 -24.84
N LEU A 509 -0.07 12.36 -25.90
CA LEU A 509 1.11 11.48 -25.84
C LEU A 509 2.36 12.23 -25.33
N MET A 510 2.63 13.43 -25.84
CA MET A 510 3.74 14.26 -25.32
C MET A 510 3.55 14.67 -23.86
N VAL A 511 2.32 14.77 -23.37
CA VAL A 511 2.00 15.01 -21.95
C VAL A 511 2.21 13.72 -21.11
N ARG A 512 1.78 12.55 -21.60
CA ARG A 512 2.06 11.24 -20.95
C ARG A 512 3.56 11.00 -20.77
N GLU A 513 4.35 11.16 -21.84
CA GLU A 513 5.82 11.07 -21.78
C GLU A 513 6.45 12.00 -20.72
N ARG A 514 5.89 13.20 -20.51
CA ARG A 514 6.37 14.14 -19.50
C ARG A 514 5.98 13.70 -18.09
N PHE A 515 4.76 13.20 -17.90
CA PHE A 515 4.35 12.63 -16.61
C PHE A 515 5.17 11.40 -16.21
N GLU A 516 5.52 10.53 -17.16
CA GLU A 516 6.42 9.39 -16.92
C GLU A 516 7.82 9.85 -16.49
N LYS A 517 8.40 10.83 -17.18
CA LYS A 517 9.71 11.42 -16.81
C LYS A 517 9.65 12.08 -15.43
N MET A 518 8.62 12.87 -15.14
CA MET A 518 8.40 13.45 -13.80
C MET A 518 8.19 12.37 -12.72
N ARG A 519 7.56 11.24 -13.05
CA ARG A 519 7.34 10.11 -12.13
C ARG A 519 8.66 9.42 -11.78
N THR A 520 9.54 9.17 -12.76
CA THR A 520 10.86 8.57 -12.51
C THR A 520 11.80 9.54 -11.79
N GLU A 521 11.78 10.83 -12.14
CA GLU A 521 12.50 11.87 -11.39
C GLU A 521 12.03 11.97 -9.93
N LYS A 522 10.72 11.87 -9.67
CA LYS A 522 10.18 11.80 -8.30
C LYS A 522 10.67 10.55 -7.57
N GLN A 523 10.61 9.37 -8.19
CA GLN A 523 11.09 8.13 -7.57
C GLN A 523 12.58 8.19 -7.18
N LEU A 524 13.43 8.78 -8.04
CA LEU A 524 14.84 9.01 -7.74
C LEU A 524 15.06 10.02 -6.61
N LEU A 525 14.22 11.05 -6.51
CA LEU A 525 14.24 12.01 -5.40
C LEU A 525 13.76 11.37 -4.09
N ASP A 526 12.68 10.59 -4.11
CA ASP A 526 12.15 9.86 -2.95
C ASP A 526 13.19 8.86 -2.41
N GLN A 527 13.86 8.09 -3.29
CA GLN A 527 14.99 7.22 -2.93
C GLN A 527 16.16 8.00 -2.31
N LYS A 528 16.51 9.16 -2.88
CA LYS A 528 17.59 10.01 -2.35
C LYS A 528 17.24 10.62 -0.99
N VAL A 529 15.97 10.96 -0.75
CA VAL A 529 15.47 11.38 0.56
C VAL A 529 15.60 10.23 1.57
N GLN A 530 15.19 9.00 1.21
CA GLN A 530 15.36 7.83 2.08
C GLN A 530 16.84 7.59 2.46
N GLN A 531 17.76 7.68 1.49
CA GLN A 531 19.21 7.58 1.73
C GLN A 531 19.72 8.67 2.69
N LEU A 532 19.28 9.91 2.51
CA LEU A 532 19.67 11.03 3.38
C LEU A 532 19.08 10.90 4.80
N THR A 533 17.82 10.46 4.93
CA THR A 533 17.18 10.20 6.23
C THR A 533 17.90 9.07 6.98
N LYS A 534 18.29 7.99 6.29
CA LYS A 534 19.10 6.92 6.91
C LYS A 534 20.47 7.45 7.36
N GLY A 535 21.18 8.16 6.49
CA GLY A 535 22.49 8.75 6.84
C GLY A 535 22.42 9.79 7.96
N LEU A 536 21.29 10.48 8.12
CA LEU A 536 21.03 11.35 9.28
C LEU A 536 20.85 10.52 10.55
N ALA A 537 20.02 9.47 10.53
CA ALA A 537 19.83 8.58 11.68
C ALA A 537 21.16 7.93 12.11
N ASP A 538 21.95 7.39 11.17
CA ASP A 538 23.27 6.80 11.45
C ASP A 538 24.23 7.84 12.11
N ALA A 539 24.14 9.11 11.73
CA ALA A 539 24.93 10.20 12.29
C ALA A 539 24.43 10.68 13.68
N GLU A 540 23.12 10.72 13.90
CA GLU A 540 22.51 10.98 15.20
C GLU A 540 22.86 9.88 16.20
N ASP A 541 22.79 8.62 15.79
CA ASP A 541 23.14 7.45 16.59
C ASP A 541 24.63 7.45 16.97
N SER A 542 25.51 7.77 16.01
CA SER A 542 26.95 8.01 16.27
C SER A 542 27.17 9.15 17.27
N THR A 543 26.41 10.24 17.15
CA THR A 543 26.49 11.40 18.05
C THR A 543 26.01 11.05 19.47
N LEU A 544 24.96 10.24 19.61
CA LEU A 544 24.47 9.74 20.90
C LEU A 544 25.50 8.82 21.57
N ARG A 545 26.11 7.89 20.81
CA ARG A 545 27.20 7.03 21.29
C ARG A 545 28.42 7.85 21.76
N GLN A 546 28.82 8.87 21.00
CA GLN A 546 29.90 9.79 21.41
C GLN A 546 29.54 10.61 22.65
N LYS A 547 28.31 11.08 22.78
CA LYS A 547 27.81 11.81 23.95
C LYS A 547 27.81 10.93 25.21
N ALA A 548 27.38 9.67 25.11
CA ALA A 548 27.44 8.71 26.20
C ALA A 548 28.90 8.41 26.61
N ALA A 549 29.80 8.19 25.65
CA ALA A 549 31.22 8.00 25.92
C ALA A 549 31.85 9.23 26.62
N ALA A 550 31.49 10.44 26.20
CA ALA A 550 31.93 11.68 26.85
C ALA A 550 31.42 11.81 28.29
N GLN A 551 30.17 11.40 28.57
CA GLN A 551 29.62 11.37 29.93
C GLN A 551 30.34 10.34 30.82
N VAL A 552 30.66 9.15 30.31
CA VAL A 552 31.45 8.15 31.04
C VAL A 552 32.87 8.66 31.33
N LEU A 553 33.53 9.30 30.37
CA LEU A 553 34.85 9.92 30.57
C LEU A 553 34.80 11.09 31.56
N GLN A 554 33.72 11.88 31.57
CA GLN A 554 33.53 12.92 32.58
C GLN A 554 33.36 12.32 33.98
N ALA A 555 32.55 11.26 34.13
CA ALA A 555 32.36 10.58 35.42
C ALA A 555 33.68 9.99 35.94
N GLN A 556 34.49 9.36 35.07
CA GLN A 556 35.82 8.86 35.41
C GLN A 556 36.79 10.00 35.80
N LEU A 557 36.71 11.15 35.14
CA LEU A 557 37.52 12.33 35.48
C LEU A 557 37.11 12.93 36.83
N GLU A 558 35.82 12.98 37.14
CA GLU A 558 35.30 13.42 38.44
C GLU A 558 35.68 12.45 39.56
N GLU A 559 35.61 11.14 39.33
CA GLU A 559 36.09 10.12 40.27
C GLU A 559 37.61 10.24 40.50
N ALA A 560 38.41 10.38 39.43
CA ALA A 560 39.85 10.59 39.52
C ALA A 560 40.20 11.89 40.28
N ARG A 561 39.38 12.95 40.12
CA ARG A 561 39.53 14.21 40.85
C ARG A 561 39.18 14.06 42.33
N ILE A 562 38.13 13.32 42.68
CA ILE A 562 37.76 13.00 44.07
C ILE A 562 38.87 12.16 44.74
N ASN A 563 39.36 11.12 44.05
CA ASN A 563 40.50 10.32 44.50
C ASN A 563 41.78 11.17 44.66
N GLY A 564 42.03 12.12 43.75
CA GLY A 564 43.13 13.08 43.84
C GLY A 564 43.04 13.96 45.10
N VAL A 565 41.88 14.54 45.37
CA VAL A 565 41.63 15.32 46.60
C VAL A 565 41.79 14.45 47.86
N ARG A 566 41.32 13.19 47.83
CA ARG A 566 41.50 12.25 48.95
C ARG A 566 43.00 12.01 49.21
N LEU A 567 43.77 11.68 48.17
CA LEU A 567 45.22 11.48 48.25
C LEU A 567 45.97 12.75 48.72
N GLU A 568 45.54 13.95 48.29
CA GLU A 568 46.08 15.21 48.83
C GLU A 568 45.80 15.33 50.33
N THR A 569 44.58 15.05 50.81
CA THR A 569 44.28 15.08 52.25
C THR A 569 45.06 14.04 53.04
N GLU A 570 45.14 12.78 52.56
CA GLU A 570 45.98 11.72 53.14
C GLU A 570 47.44 12.16 53.26
N LEU A 571 47.97 12.83 52.22
CA LEU A 571 49.34 13.35 52.17
C LEU A 571 49.55 14.54 53.11
N THR A 572 48.54 15.41 53.32
CA THR A 572 48.62 16.44 54.38
C THR A 572 48.59 15.85 55.78
N VAL A 573 47.80 14.80 56.03
CA VAL A 573 47.80 14.06 57.30
C VAL A 573 49.15 13.39 57.53
N TRP A 574 49.74 12.79 56.50
CA TRP A 574 51.06 12.16 56.55
C TRP A 574 52.21 13.17 56.78
N LYS A 575 52.16 14.36 56.15
CA LYS A 575 53.07 15.46 56.49
C LYS A 575 52.87 15.94 57.94
N GLY A 576 51.62 15.96 58.42
CA GLY A 576 51.30 16.27 59.82
C GLY A 576 51.89 15.25 60.79
N SER A 577 51.76 13.96 60.51
CA SER A 577 52.33 12.88 61.33
C SER A 577 53.85 12.83 61.23
N GLN A 578 54.45 13.06 60.06
CA GLN A 578 55.91 13.22 59.94
C GLN A 578 56.41 14.41 60.77
N CYS A 579 55.72 15.56 60.76
CA CYS A 579 56.07 16.69 61.62
C CYS A 579 55.94 16.36 63.13
N VAL A 580 55.12 15.38 63.52
CA VAL A 580 55.08 14.85 64.89
C VAL A 580 56.23 13.86 65.14
N ILE A 581 56.52 12.97 64.18
CA ILE A 581 57.66 12.03 64.25
C ILE A 581 58.98 12.79 64.35
N GLU A 582 59.21 13.82 63.54
CA GLU A 582 60.40 14.68 63.60
C GLU A 582 60.53 15.40 64.95
N ARG A 583 59.41 15.82 65.56
CA ARG A 583 59.41 16.36 66.93
C ARG A 583 59.72 15.29 67.98
N LEU A 584 59.22 14.06 67.81
CA LEU A 584 59.57 12.93 68.68
C LEU A 584 61.03 12.51 68.50
N THR A 585 61.57 12.52 67.29
CA THR A 585 63.01 12.31 67.01
C THR A 585 63.84 13.43 67.61
N ALA A 586 63.38 14.69 67.56
CA ALA A 586 64.06 15.81 68.21
C ALA A 586 64.07 15.68 69.74
N THR A 587 62.95 15.29 70.38
CA THR A 587 62.94 15.06 71.84
C THR A 587 63.68 13.79 72.25
N VAL A 588 63.69 12.73 71.43
CA VAL A 588 64.56 11.56 71.61
C VAL A 588 66.03 11.97 71.49
N ASN A 589 66.41 12.80 70.52
CA ASN A 589 67.77 13.34 70.39
C ASN A 589 68.15 14.24 71.58
N GLU A 590 67.20 15.01 72.14
CA GLU A 590 67.42 15.78 73.36
C GLU A 590 67.57 14.87 74.59
N MET A 591 66.78 13.79 74.69
CA MET A 591 66.95 12.76 75.72
C MET A 591 68.26 12.00 75.56
N GLU A 592 68.72 11.71 74.33
CA GLU A 592 70.05 11.18 74.06
C GLU A 592 71.16 12.16 74.46
N GLN A 593 71.00 13.46 74.21
CA GLN A 593 71.98 14.46 74.67
C GLN A 593 72.00 14.55 76.20
N ARG A 594 70.84 14.48 76.86
CA ARG A 594 70.74 14.42 78.33
C ARG A 594 71.37 13.14 78.88
N LEU A 595 71.15 11.99 78.24
CA LEU A 595 71.82 10.73 78.56
C LEU A 595 73.34 10.87 78.37
N LYS A 596 73.81 11.38 77.24
CA LYS A 596 75.24 11.62 76.96
C LYS A 596 75.88 12.61 77.96
N SER A 597 75.13 13.59 78.48
CA SER A 597 75.61 14.44 79.59
C SER A 597 75.65 13.72 80.94
N SER A 598 74.67 12.84 81.22
CA SER A 598 74.67 12.00 82.44
C SER A 598 75.72 10.88 82.38
N GLU A 599 76.03 10.40 81.17
CA GLU A 599 77.17 9.54 80.88
C GLU A 599 78.48 10.30 81.08
N LEU A 600 78.59 11.59 80.69
CA LEU A 600 79.75 12.42 81.02
C LEU A 600 79.93 12.57 82.54
N GLU A 601 78.86 12.80 83.31
CA GLU A 601 78.91 12.86 84.77
C GLU A 601 79.35 11.51 85.37
N ARG A 602 78.84 10.38 84.85
CA ARG A 602 79.28 9.02 85.24
C ARG A 602 80.71 8.69 84.80
N VAL A 603 81.18 9.24 83.68
CA VAL A 603 82.57 9.11 83.22
C VAL A 603 83.50 9.87 84.16
N GLY A 604 83.09 11.01 84.71
CA GLY A 604 83.85 11.72 85.76
C GLY A 604 84.09 10.87 87.01
N ASP A 605 83.15 10.01 87.40
CA ASP A 605 83.35 9.03 88.48
C ASP A 605 84.15 7.79 88.00
N ALA A 606 84.02 7.38 86.73
CA ALA A 606 84.75 6.24 86.16
C ALA A 606 86.25 6.53 85.89
N GLU A 607 86.63 7.77 85.57
CA GLU A 607 88.03 8.21 85.45
C GLU A 607 88.81 7.99 86.75
N LYS A 608 88.12 8.02 87.89
CA LYS A 608 88.69 7.75 89.22
C LYS A 608 89.00 6.27 89.44
N ILE A 609 88.21 5.37 88.85
CA ILE A 609 88.37 3.91 88.94
C ILE A 609 89.41 3.40 87.94
N THR A 610 89.48 4.00 86.75
CA THR A 610 90.46 3.61 85.71
C THR A 610 91.91 3.92 86.07
N LEU A 611 92.16 4.88 86.98
CA LEU A 611 93.50 5.13 87.55
C LEU A 611 94.02 3.97 88.43
N GLU A 612 93.15 3.07 88.89
CA GLU A 612 93.54 1.87 89.65
C GLU A 612 93.63 0.62 88.76
N THR A 613 92.82 0.51 87.69
CA THR A 613 92.95 -0.59 86.72
C THR A 613 94.15 -0.43 85.78
N THR A 614 94.58 0.80 85.46
CA THR A 614 95.82 1.06 84.69
C THR A 614 97.06 0.45 85.36
N LYS A 615 97.14 0.49 86.70
CA LYS A 615 98.22 -0.17 87.48
C LYS A 615 98.16 -1.70 87.48
N GLN A 616 97.03 -2.29 87.09
CA GLN A 616 96.93 -3.73 86.83
C GLN A 616 97.36 -4.05 85.39
N PHE A 617 97.04 -3.17 84.44
CA PHE A 617 97.48 -3.29 83.05
C PHE A 617 99.01 -3.21 82.88
N GLU A 618 99.72 -2.37 83.65
CA GLU A 618 101.19 -2.32 83.63
C GLU A 618 101.85 -3.68 83.96
N LYS A 619 101.22 -4.50 84.82
CA LYS A 619 101.70 -5.87 85.10
C LYS A 619 101.46 -6.81 83.92
N MET A 620 100.27 -6.77 83.31
CA MET A 620 100.00 -7.55 82.09
C MET A 620 100.90 -7.14 80.91
N VAL A 621 101.35 -5.88 80.84
CA VAL A 621 102.36 -5.45 79.85
C VAL A 621 103.71 -6.13 80.10
N THR A 622 104.16 -6.29 81.35
CA THR A 622 105.41 -7.03 81.64
C THR A 622 105.30 -8.53 81.33
N GLU A 623 104.13 -9.14 81.49
CA GLU A 623 103.90 -10.54 81.10
C GLU A 623 103.75 -10.69 79.58
N LYS A 624 103.15 -9.71 78.89
CA LYS A 624 103.11 -9.64 77.43
C LYS A 624 104.52 -9.53 76.83
N GLN A 625 105.41 -8.73 77.41
CA GLN A 625 106.80 -8.62 76.95
C GLN A 625 107.59 -9.93 77.15
N LEU A 626 107.29 -10.70 78.20
CA LEU A 626 107.88 -12.03 78.41
C LEU A 626 107.35 -13.07 77.39
N LEU A 627 106.08 -12.96 77.00
CA LEU A 627 105.50 -13.76 75.91
C LEU A 627 106.02 -13.34 74.53
N GLU A 628 106.22 -12.04 74.29
CA GLU A 628 106.81 -11.52 73.05
C GLU A 628 108.25 -12.02 72.87
N GLN A 629 109.08 -12.06 73.93
CA GLN A 629 110.40 -12.73 73.87
C GLN A 629 110.32 -14.23 73.57
N LYS A 630 109.23 -14.90 73.98
CA LYS A 630 109.00 -16.33 73.70
C LYS A 630 108.54 -16.55 72.26
N VAL A 631 107.73 -15.65 71.73
CA VAL A 631 107.36 -15.58 70.30
C VAL A 631 108.57 -15.19 69.44
N GLU A 632 109.49 -14.36 69.94
CA GLU A 632 110.75 -14.02 69.26
C GLU A 632 111.73 -15.22 69.21
N GLN A 633 111.71 -16.09 70.23
CA GLN A 633 112.45 -17.36 70.19
C GLN A 633 111.80 -18.36 69.23
N LEU A 634 110.46 -18.47 69.22
CA LEU A 634 109.75 -19.35 68.28
C LEU A 634 109.85 -18.88 66.82
N THR A 635 109.82 -17.58 66.56
CA THR A 635 110.05 -17.03 65.20
C THR A 635 111.50 -17.14 64.75
N LYS A 636 112.48 -17.24 65.66
CA LYS A 636 113.86 -17.62 65.30
C LYS A 636 113.94 -19.08 64.85
N SER A 637 113.28 -20.01 65.54
CA SER A 637 113.15 -21.39 65.01
C SER A 637 112.29 -21.50 63.74
N LEU A 638 111.36 -20.57 63.50
CA LEU A 638 110.59 -20.51 62.26
C LEU A 638 111.43 -19.97 61.10
N THR A 639 112.22 -18.91 61.32
CA THR A 639 113.10 -18.34 60.28
C THR A 639 114.25 -19.27 59.89
N GLU A 640 114.74 -20.13 60.80
CA GLU A 640 115.68 -21.20 60.45
C GLU A 640 115.05 -22.25 59.51
N ALA A 641 113.77 -22.59 59.69
CA ALA A 641 113.03 -23.45 58.77
C ALA A 641 112.66 -22.73 57.45
N GLU A 642 112.32 -21.44 57.50
CA GLU A 642 112.00 -20.65 56.31
C GLU A 642 113.25 -20.36 55.47
N GLU A 643 114.44 -20.21 56.04
CA GLU A 643 115.69 -20.15 55.27
C GLU A 643 115.97 -21.46 54.52
N GLU A 644 115.70 -22.62 55.12
CA GLU A 644 115.86 -23.91 54.44
C GLU A 644 114.84 -24.06 53.30
N VAL A 645 113.60 -23.61 53.49
CA VAL A 645 112.59 -23.50 52.42
C VAL A 645 113.01 -22.49 51.35
N LEU A 646 113.64 -21.35 51.69
CA LEU A 646 114.09 -20.36 50.72
C LEU A 646 115.28 -20.86 49.87
N ARG A 647 116.16 -21.68 50.45
CA ARG A 647 117.21 -22.42 49.72
C ARG A 647 116.61 -23.45 48.76
N GLN A 648 115.56 -24.16 49.15
CA GLN A 648 114.84 -25.09 48.25
C GLN A 648 114.03 -24.36 47.16
N ARG A 649 113.45 -23.19 47.46
CA ARG A 649 112.66 -22.40 46.51
C ARG A 649 113.53 -21.72 45.44
N SER A 650 114.75 -21.32 45.81
CA SER A 650 115.74 -20.79 44.87
C SER A 650 116.35 -21.88 43.97
N THR A 651 116.57 -23.11 44.46
CA THR A 651 116.94 -24.23 43.56
C THR A 651 115.79 -24.63 42.62
N ALA A 652 114.53 -24.54 43.05
CA ALA A 652 113.37 -24.79 42.18
C ALA A 652 113.24 -23.79 41.02
N GLN A 653 113.46 -22.48 41.25
CA GLN A 653 113.45 -21.49 40.17
C GLN A 653 114.62 -21.67 39.19
N ILE A 654 115.79 -22.11 39.67
CA ILE A 654 116.92 -22.47 38.79
C ILE A 654 116.54 -23.65 37.88
N LEU A 655 115.88 -24.68 38.41
CA LEU A 655 115.43 -25.85 37.64
C LEU A 655 114.35 -25.51 36.59
N GLN A 656 113.40 -24.61 36.90
CA GLN A 656 112.44 -24.13 35.89
C GLN A 656 113.17 -23.45 34.70
N SER A 657 114.18 -22.62 34.97
CA SER A 657 115.02 -21.97 33.93
C SER A 657 115.92 -22.94 33.12
N GLN A 658 116.00 -24.21 33.55
CA GLN A 658 116.72 -25.28 32.86
C GLN A 658 115.78 -26.14 32.02
N LEU A 659 114.54 -26.39 32.45
CA LEU A 659 113.57 -27.16 31.68
C LEU A 659 113.18 -26.49 30.35
N GLU A 660 113.12 -25.15 30.32
CA GLU A 660 112.90 -24.40 29.08
C GLU A 660 114.09 -24.49 28.11
N LYS A 661 115.31 -24.75 28.61
CA LYS A 661 116.49 -25.05 27.77
C LYS A 661 116.46 -26.49 27.26
N GLU A 662 116.01 -27.45 28.07
CA GLU A 662 115.86 -28.85 27.66
C GLU A 662 114.77 -29.06 26.59
N ARG A 663 113.72 -28.23 26.57
CA ARG A 663 112.76 -28.19 25.46
C ARG A 663 113.39 -27.74 24.14
N VAL A 664 114.43 -26.92 24.17
CA VAL A 664 115.20 -26.50 22.97
C VAL A 664 116.31 -27.52 22.62
N ASN A 665 116.83 -28.27 23.59
CA ASN A 665 117.79 -29.36 23.34
C ASN A 665 117.13 -30.61 22.73
N ASN A 666 115.89 -30.95 23.08
CA ASN A 666 115.17 -32.07 22.45
C ASN A 666 115.09 -31.91 20.91
N ILE A 667 114.76 -30.71 20.44
CA ILE A 667 114.68 -30.36 19.01
C ILE A 667 116.04 -30.50 18.30
N LYS A 668 117.16 -30.56 19.03
CA LYS A 668 118.49 -30.88 18.49
C LYS A 668 118.82 -32.37 18.58
N LEU A 669 118.47 -33.04 19.68
CA LEU A 669 118.75 -34.47 19.88
C LEU A 669 117.99 -35.37 18.89
N GLU A 670 116.81 -34.97 18.42
CA GLU A 670 116.12 -35.68 17.32
C GLU A 670 116.90 -35.62 15.99
N THR A 671 117.88 -34.73 15.83
CA THR A 671 118.79 -34.74 14.67
C THR A 671 120.00 -35.67 14.83
N GLU A 672 120.32 -36.14 16.05
CA GLU A 672 121.37 -37.14 16.30
C GLU A 672 120.95 -38.59 15.98
N LEU A 673 119.69 -38.78 15.55
CA LEU A 673 119.04 -40.03 15.16
C LEU A 673 119.81 -40.87 14.11
N ASN A 674 120.78 -40.30 13.40
CA ASN A 674 121.46 -40.91 12.26
C ASN A 674 122.90 -41.43 12.48
N VAL A 675 123.46 -41.38 13.70
CA VAL A 675 124.88 -41.80 13.92
C VAL A 675 125.06 -43.08 14.76
N ARG A 676 124.08 -43.50 15.58
CA ARG A 676 124.26 -44.62 16.54
C ARG A 676 123.34 -45.84 16.43
N LYS A 677 122.83 -46.13 15.24
CA LYS A 677 122.40 -47.50 14.88
C LYS A 677 123.63 -48.41 14.82
N GLY A 678 123.93 -49.18 15.88
CA GLY A 678 125.14 -50.01 15.93
C GLY A 678 125.21 -51.15 16.97
N SER A 679 124.49 -51.06 18.10
CA SER A 679 124.44 -52.12 19.13
C SER A 679 123.04 -52.16 19.74
N GLN A 680 122.26 -53.25 19.60
CA GLN A 680 122.40 -54.55 20.27
C GLN A 680 122.20 -54.45 21.80
N GLY A 681 121.40 -55.29 22.48
CA GLY A 681 120.68 -56.48 22.00
C GLY A 681 120.97 -57.75 22.81
N ILE A 682 121.21 -57.64 24.12
CA ILE A 682 121.77 -58.73 24.95
C ILE A 682 120.94 -59.07 26.21
N ILE A 683 120.07 -58.18 26.70
CA ILE A 683 119.30 -58.37 27.95
C ILE A 683 117.82 -57.98 27.74
N GLU A 684 117.11 -58.66 26.86
CA GLU A 684 116.25 -59.79 27.26
C GLU A 684 117.01 -61.05 27.74
N ARG A 685 116.80 -61.45 29.02
CA ARG A 685 116.67 -62.88 29.43
C ARG A 685 116.37 -63.21 30.89
N LEU A 686 116.35 -62.25 31.82
CA LEU A 686 116.15 -62.47 33.27
C LEU A 686 115.13 -61.46 33.79
N THR A 687 114.18 -61.73 34.71
CA THR A 687 113.64 -62.93 35.39
C THR A 687 112.38 -62.39 36.10
N LYS A 688 111.12 -62.85 36.01
CA LYS A 688 110.47 -64.12 35.59
C LYS A 688 110.98 -65.34 36.35
N VAL A 689 110.17 -65.81 37.31
CA VAL A 689 110.45 -66.69 38.48
C VAL A 689 110.67 -65.86 39.77
N VAL A 690 110.20 -66.42 40.91
CA VAL A 690 110.03 -65.83 42.25
C VAL A 690 108.87 -64.81 42.31
N ASN A 691 107.65 -65.20 41.91
CA ASN A 691 106.67 -66.05 42.62
C ASN A 691 105.75 -65.19 43.53
N GLU A 692 104.43 -65.36 43.56
CA GLU A 692 103.66 -66.61 43.77
C GLU A 692 103.85 -67.23 45.17
N MET A 693 104.03 -66.38 46.19
CA MET A 693 103.63 -66.66 47.58
C MET A 693 103.20 -65.33 48.21
N ASP A 694 102.17 -65.25 49.04
CA ASP A 694 101.00 -66.12 49.26
C ASP A 694 99.93 -65.12 49.80
N ILE A 695 98.66 -65.09 49.36
CA ILE A 695 97.61 -66.12 49.51
C ILE A 695 97.43 -66.51 51.00
N ARG A 696 96.17 -66.60 51.45
CA ARG A 696 95.77 -67.05 52.80
C ARG A 696 96.38 -66.25 53.97
N LEU A 697 95.56 -65.42 54.60
CA LEU A 697 95.04 -65.59 55.98
C LEU A 697 94.56 -64.22 56.49
N LYS A 698 93.32 -64.02 56.92
CA LYS A 698 92.08 -64.81 56.77
C LYS A 698 90.90 -63.82 56.99
N THR A 699 89.82 -63.91 56.22
CA THR A 699 88.48 -64.33 56.69
C THR A 699 88.13 -63.79 58.09
N SER A 700 87.17 -62.86 58.16
CA SER A 700 85.76 -63.17 58.52
C SER A 700 85.53 -62.93 60.02
N GLU A 701 84.33 -62.88 60.59
CA GLU A 701 82.95 -63.16 60.15
C GLU A 701 82.09 -61.98 60.69
N LEU A 702 81.09 -61.42 60.01
CA LEU A 702 79.79 -61.98 59.63
C LEU A 702 79.04 -62.65 60.79
N GLU A 703 77.78 -62.25 61.01
CA GLU A 703 76.79 -62.87 61.91
C GLU A 703 77.04 -62.77 63.44
N ARG A 704 76.05 -62.25 64.18
CA ARG A 704 75.15 -62.98 65.14
C ARG A 704 74.55 -61.99 66.17
N SER A 705 73.29 -62.13 66.62
CA SER A 705 72.24 -63.10 66.25
C SER A 705 70.86 -62.76 66.86
N ILE A 706 69.82 -62.72 66.00
CA ILE A 706 68.44 -63.22 66.22
C ILE A 706 67.46 -62.45 67.14
N ASP A 707 66.32 -62.12 66.55
CA ASP A 707 65.02 -61.83 67.19
C ASP A 707 64.42 -63.08 67.86
N GLY A 708 63.85 -62.97 69.07
CA GLY A 708 63.37 -64.14 69.80
C GLY A 708 62.14 -63.89 70.69
N GLU A 709 60.96 -64.14 70.12
CA GLU A 709 59.71 -64.58 70.77
C GLU A 709 59.12 -63.66 71.88
N LYS A 710 57.94 -63.03 71.67
CA LYS A 710 56.56 -63.59 71.65
C LYS A 710 56.11 -64.18 73.00
N ILE A 711 54.78 -64.20 73.23
CA ILE A 711 54.07 -64.84 74.35
C ILE A 711 54.28 -64.05 75.68
N ASN A 712 53.29 -63.39 76.29
CA ASN A 712 51.83 -63.41 76.10
C ASN A 712 51.18 -62.02 76.26
N ALA A 713 50.03 -61.85 75.62
CA ALA A 713 49.00 -60.90 76.06
C ALA A 713 47.98 -61.63 76.97
N LEU A 714 47.14 -60.86 77.66
CA LEU A 714 46.04 -61.29 78.56
C LEU A 714 46.49 -61.97 79.87
N GLU A 715 46.29 -61.27 80.99
CA GLU A 715 45.15 -61.57 81.87
C GLU A 715 44.81 -60.39 82.81
N ALA A 716 43.67 -60.48 83.51
CA ALA A 716 43.11 -59.43 84.35
C ALA A 716 44.07 -59.05 85.51
N LYS A 717 44.38 -57.78 85.76
CA LYS A 717 43.48 -56.74 86.31
C LYS A 717 42.82 -57.16 87.62
N ILE A 718 43.47 -56.84 88.75
CA ILE A 718 42.83 -56.20 89.92
C ILE A 718 43.91 -55.52 90.78
N GLU A 719 43.89 -54.19 90.77
CA GLU A 719 43.71 -53.35 91.96
C GLU A 719 43.99 -54.01 93.33
N GLU A 720 45.24 -54.05 93.80
CA GLU A 720 45.49 -54.14 95.25
C GLU A 720 46.54 -53.15 95.78
N MET A 721 46.12 -52.46 96.84
CA MET A 721 46.94 -52.03 97.97
C MET A 721 48.00 -50.96 97.72
N ARG A 722 47.52 -49.71 97.83
CA ARG A 722 48.22 -48.60 98.50
C ARG A 722 49.22 -49.08 99.58
N SER A 723 50.51 -48.89 99.38
CA SER A 723 51.44 -48.61 100.49
C SER A 723 52.74 -47.96 100.02
N GLN A 724 53.18 -46.96 100.77
CA GLN A 724 54.58 -46.70 101.18
C GLN A 724 55.69 -47.00 100.14
N GLY A 725 56.41 -46.04 99.58
CA GLY A 725 56.41 -44.58 99.78
C GLY A 725 57.82 -43.99 99.63
N ASN A 726 57.91 -42.65 99.75
CA ASN A 726 59.14 -41.99 100.25
C ASN A 726 59.42 -42.52 101.69
N PRO A 727 60.65 -42.52 102.26
CA PRO A 727 61.64 -41.46 102.02
C PRO A 727 63.16 -41.77 102.18
N THR A 728 63.95 -40.75 101.84
CA THR A 728 65.15 -40.18 102.51
C THR A 728 66.00 -40.94 103.57
N ILE A 729 67.31 -40.60 103.56
CA ILE A 729 68.23 -40.39 104.72
C ILE A 729 68.68 -41.65 105.51
N GLU A 730 69.93 -42.06 105.31
CA GLU A 730 71.09 -41.80 106.20
C GLU A 730 72.37 -41.90 105.32
N GLU A 731 73.25 -40.89 105.29
CA GLU A 731 74.40 -40.69 106.18
C GLU A 731 75.47 -41.81 106.17
N VAL A 732 76.63 -41.54 105.55
CA VAL A 732 77.99 -41.61 106.15
C VAL A 732 79.07 -41.24 105.08
N ARG A 733 79.54 -39.99 105.16
CA ARG A 733 80.93 -39.56 105.50
C ARG A 733 82.11 -40.50 105.17
N ASP A 734 83.33 -40.04 104.88
CA ASP A 734 83.94 -38.73 104.53
C ASP A 734 85.38 -39.05 104.01
N ALA A 735 85.83 -38.51 102.86
CA ALA A 735 87.26 -38.36 102.50
C ALA A 735 87.48 -37.64 101.14
N GLU A 736 87.74 -36.33 101.18
CA GLU A 736 88.89 -35.60 100.59
C GLU A 736 89.56 -36.09 99.26
N VAL A 737 89.90 -35.24 98.27
CA VAL A 737 89.70 -33.78 98.06
C VAL A 737 90.04 -33.32 96.60
N VAL A 738 89.49 -32.17 96.17
CA VAL A 738 89.82 -31.34 94.95
C VAL A 738 89.49 -31.95 93.56
N ASN A 739 88.65 -31.43 92.65
CA ASN A 739 88.16 -30.08 92.17
C ASN A 739 88.98 -29.37 91.06
N THR A 740 88.39 -28.74 90.02
CA THR A 740 87.09 -28.94 89.30
C THR A 740 87.10 -28.19 87.93
N GLU A 741 86.53 -28.83 86.90
CA GLU A 741 85.52 -28.37 85.90
C GLU A 741 85.57 -27.02 85.12
N LEU A 742 85.17 -27.08 83.83
CA LEU A 742 83.98 -26.37 83.27
C LEU A 742 83.53 -26.95 81.89
N VAL A 743 82.26 -26.74 81.49
CA VAL A 743 81.48 -27.44 80.41
C VAL A 743 80.38 -26.48 79.80
N VAL A 744 79.40 -26.95 78.98
CA VAL A 744 78.07 -26.35 78.57
C VAL A 744 78.05 -25.52 77.24
N TYR A 745 77.11 -25.63 76.24
CA TYR A 745 76.02 -26.59 75.87
C TYR A 745 75.76 -26.72 74.31
N ASP A 746 74.50 -26.73 73.79
CA ASP A 746 74.05 -27.53 72.61
C ASP A 746 72.80 -26.98 71.79
N GLU A 747 72.04 -27.85 71.05
CA GLU A 747 70.95 -27.66 70.00
C GLU A 747 69.54 -27.04 70.40
N SER A 748 68.38 -27.01 69.66
CA SER A 748 67.81 -27.71 68.44
C SER A 748 66.56 -27.09 67.70
N GLU A 749 66.21 -27.65 66.51
CA GLU A 749 64.95 -27.83 65.67
C GLU A 749 63.65 -26.94 65.64
N VAL A 750 62.85 -27.04 64.53
CA VAL A 750 61.38 -27.42 64.42
C VAL A 750 60.86 -27.49 62.93
N LYS A 751 59.71 -28.15 62.61
CA LYS A 751 59.18 -28.55 61.24
C LYS A 751 57.64 -28.47 61.04
N LYS A 752 57.15 -28.48 59.77
CA LYS A 752 55.92 -29.10 59.14
C LYS A 752 55.70 -28.54 57.69
N GLU A 753 54.82 -28.93 56.75
CA GLU A 753 53.73 -29.95 56.51
C GLU A 753 53.67 -30.21 54.96
N GLU A 754 53.21 -31.28 54.26
CA GLU A 754 52.39 -32.54 54.42
C GLU A 754 50.91 -32.45 53.91
N VAL A 755 50.31 -33.27 52.98
CA VAL A 755 50.73 -34.13 51.81
C VAL A 755 49.51 -34.63 50.92
N GLU A 756 49.72 -34.97 49.62
CA GLU A 756 48.87 -35.81 48.65
C GLU A 756 47.39 -35.40 48.28
N GLU A 757 46.60 -35.92 47.28
CA GLU A 757 46.65 -36.99 46.22
C GLU A 757 45.77 -36.70 44.91
N LEU A 758 45.34 -37.73 44.12
CA LEU A 758 44.34 -37.82 42.98
C LEU A 758 43.39 -39.06 43.24
N PRO A 759 42.34 -39.51 42.46
CA PRO A 759 41.85 -39.19 41.09
C PRO A 759 40.28 -39.18 40.86
N VAL A 760 39.80 -39.06 39.59
CA VAL A 760 38.67 -39.77 38.85
C VAL A 760 37.35 -40.13 39.61
N GLU A 761 36.10 -39.86 39.16
CA GLU A 761 35.45 -40.04 37.83
C GLU A 761 34.08 -39.27 37.65
N LYS A 762 33.72 -38.89 36.39
CA LYS A 762 32.37 -38.70 35.73
C LYS A 762 31.22 -37.79 36.25
N GLU A 763 30.64 -37.05 35.26
CA GLU A 763 29.20 -36.77 34.94
C GLU A 763 28.28 -36.18 36.04
N VAL A 764 27.40 -35.17 35.83
CA VAL A 764 26.54 -34.79 34.69
C VAL A 764 26.44 -33.23 34.54
N ASP A 765 25.92 -32.78 33.40
CA ASP A 765 25.58 -31.42 32.92
C ASP A 765 25.04 -30.38 33.94
N GLU A 766 25.36 -29.09 33.75
CA GLU A 766 24.41 -28.05 33.28
C GLU A 766 25.04 -26.64 33.05
N GLU A 767 24.57 -25.96 31.99
CA GLU A 767 24.47 -24.51 31.68
C GLU A 767 25.57 -23.44 32.00
N LYS A 768 25.98 -22.70 30.94
CA LYS A 768 26.11 -21.20 30.80
C LYS A 768 27.14 -20.43 31.69
N GLU A 769 27.80 -19.35 31.26
CA GLU A 769 27.79 -18.58 30.00
C GLU A 769 29.07 -17.71 29.80
N LEU A 770 29.18 -17.07 28.62
CA LEU A 770 29.96 -15.85 28.29
C LEU A 770 31.51 -15.88 28.21
N GLU A 771 31.99 -16.06 26.98
CA GLU A 771 33.19 -15.37 26.44
C GLU A 771 32.88 -13.86 26.30
N LYS A 772 33.78 -12.86 26.39
CA LYS A 772 35.21 -12.63 26.11
C LYS A 772 35.58 -12.08 24.71
N GLU A 773 36.22 -10.90 24.77
CA GLU A 773 37.35 -10.41 23.96
C GLU A 773 37.11 -9.82 22.53
N LEU A 774 37.11 -8.47 22.52
CA LEU A 774 37.85 -7.58 21.59
C LEU A 774 39.01 -8.30 20.83
N HIS A 775 39.29 -8.07 19.54
CA HIS A 775 39.32 -6.83 18.75
C HIS A 775 39.22 -7.13 17.23
N PRO A 776 38.98 -6.12 16.35
CA PRO A 776 38.92 -6.30 14.89
C PRO A 776 40.27 -6.13 14.19
N GLN A 777 40.39 -6.69 12.97
CA GLN A 777 41.37 -6.31 11.94
C GLN A 777 40.69 -6.24 10.55
N GLU A 778 41.38 -5.64 9.58
CA GLU A 778 40.90 -5.28 8.23
C GLU A 778 41.40 -6.28 7.16
N GLU A 779 40.60 -6.48 6.09
CA GLU A 779 40.94 -6.92 4.69
C GLU A 779 39.60 -7.36 4.04
N GLU A 780 39.05 -6.76 2.98
CA GLU A 780 39.47 -6.56 1.57
C GLU A 780 38.94 -7.62 0.56
N VAL A 781 37.90 -7.20 -0.19
CA VAL A 781 37.71 -7.39 -1.66
C VAL A 781 37.20 -8.76 -2.22
N HIS A 782 36.44 -8.66 -3.33
CA HIS A 782 35.87 -9.69 -4.23
C HIS A 782 34.69 -10.55 -3.71
N GLU A 783 33.79 -11.08 -4.55
CA GLU A 783 33.09 -10.56 -5.76
C GLU A 783 31.91 -11.51 -6.12
N GLU A 784 31.07 -11.11 -7.09
CA GLU A 784 30.23 -11.97 -7.95
C GLU A 784 28.93 -12.70 -7.44
N ASN A 785 27.88 -12.52 -8.26
CA ASN A 785 26.79 -13.44 -8.67
C ASN A 785 25.47 -13.60 -7.87
N GLU A 786 24.39 -13.20 -8.58
CA GLU A 786 22.98 -13.59 -8.50
C GLU A 786 22.75 -14.98 -9.21
N PRO A 787 21.52 -15.43 -9.54
CA PRO A 787 20.38 -15.77 -8.68
C PRO A 787 19.81 -17.21 -8.96
N GLY A 788 18.70 -17.55 -8.30
CA GLY A 788 17.69 -18.55 -8.71
C GLY A 788 16.40 -18.25 -7.93
N GLU A 789 15.17 -18.28 -8.44
CA GLU A 789 14.54 -19.06 -9.54
C GLU A 789 14.55 -20.57 -9.31
N GLU A 790 13.53 -21.06 -8.60
CA GLU A 790 12.95 -22.38 -8.82
C GLU A 790 11.42 -22.22 -8.90
N GLU A 791 10.80 -23.03 -9.77
CA GLU A 791 9.36 -23.06 -10.07
C GLU A 791 8.69 -24.15 -9.21
N GLU A 792 7.41 -23.99 -8.84
CA GLU A 792 6.58 -25.17 -8.52
C GLU A 792 5.11 -24.93 -8.90
N GLU A 793 4.65 -25.60 -9.96
CA GLU A 793 3.23 -25.77 -10.27
C GLU A 793 2.65 -26.88 -9.38
N GLY A 794 1.52 -26.63 -8.72
CA GLY A 794 0.87 -27.60 -7.82
C GLY A 794 -0.65 -27.66 -8.05
N GLU A 795 -1.14 -28.81 -8.48
CA GLU A 795 -2.55 -29.02 -8.86
C GLU A 795 -3.48 -29.35 -7.67
N LEU A 796 -4.72 -28.82 -7.77
CA LEU A 796 -6.00 -29.43 -7.40
C LEU A 796 -6.33 -29.80 -5.93
N HIS A 797 -7.60 -29.56 -5.60
CA HIS A 797 -8.45 -30.18 -4.56
C HIS A 797 -7.91 -30.33 -3.12
N ASP A 798 -8.64 -29.76 -2.17
CA ASP A 798 -9.73 -30.54 -1.54
C ASP A 798 -10.89 -29.61 -1.13
N GLU A 799 -12.10 -30.16 -1.07
CA GLU A 799 -13.30 -29.56 -0.47
C GLU A 799 -13.59 -30.28 0.87
N GLU A 800 -14.64 -29.84 1.58
CA GLU A 800 -15.17 -30.43 2.83
C GLU A 800 -14.38 -30.14 4.13
N ASP A 801 -15.05 -30.44 5.26
CA ASP A 801 -14.63 -30.32 6.67
C ASP A 801 -14.12 -28.96 7.21
N MET A 802 -15.06 -28.18 7.78
CA MET A 802 -14.96 -27.60 9.14
C MET A 802 -16.30 -26.98 9.63
N GLU A 803 -17.42 -27.71 9.52
CA GLU A 803 -18.68 -27.39 10.22
C GLU A 803 -18.77 -28.13 11.58
N GLU A 804 -18.08 -27.68 12.64
CA GLU A 804 -18.51 -27.93 14.04
C GLU A 804 -17.68 -27.15 15.09
N GLU A 805 -18.15 -25.98 15.56
CA GLU A 805 -18.03 -25.63 17.00
C GLU A 805 -19.02 -24.54 17.47
N VAL A 806 -20.32 -24.88 17.54
CA VAL A 806 -21.34 -24.00 18.14
C VAL A 806 -21.45 -24.22 19.65
N ARG A 807 -20.74 -23.40 20.44
CA ARG A 807 -21.17 -22.83 21.74
C ARG A 807 -20.05 -22.05 22.44
N TYR A 808 -20.31 -20.79 22.78
CA TYR A 808 -20.43 -20.24 24.15
C TYR A 808 -20.58 -18.70 24.08
N LEU A 809 -21.08 -18.09 25.17
CA LEU A 809 -21.28 -16.63 25.36
C LEU A 809 -22.50 -15.98 24.68
N ASP A 810 -23.68 -16.58 24.89
CA ASP A 810 -24.87 -15.77 25.20
C ASP A 810 -24.96 -15.64 26.73
N GLU A 811 -24.70 -14.46 27.30
CA GLU A 811 -25.26 -13.96 28.59
C GLU A 811 -24.77 -12.51 28.87
N GLU A 812 -25.62 -11.71 29.54
CA GLU A 812 -25.41 -10.30 29.97
C GLU A 812 -25.31 -9.20 28.88
N GLY A 813 -26.46 -8.58 28.53
CA GLY A 813 -26.50 -7.44 27.59
C GLY A 813 -27.81 -6.62 27.48
N GLU A 814 -28.80 -6.77 28.37
CA GLU A 814 -30.11 -6.07 28.26
C GLU A 814 -30.03 -4.54 28.53
N VAL A 815 -30.05 -3.69 27.49
CA VAL A 815 -30.42 -2.25 27.61
C VAL A 815 -31.15 -1.74 26.34
N ASN A 816 -32.48 -1.63 26.44
CA ASN A 816 -33.38 -0.74 25.68
C ASN A 816 -33.12 -0.43 24.19
N ASP A 817 -33.73 -1.21 23.28
CA ASP A 817 -34.00 -0.84 21.87
C ASP A 817 -35.50 -1.02 21.52
N GLU A 818 -36.42 -0.62 22.42
CA GLU A 818 -37.88 -0.82 22.20
C GLU A 818 -38.54 0.25 21.30
N ASP A 819 -37.92 1.42 21.09
CA ASP A 819 -38.53 2.53 20.33
C ASP A 819 -38.34 2.42 18.80
N ASP A 820 -37.26 1.81 18.31
CA ASP A 820 -36.91 1.82 16.87
C ASP A 820 -37.67 0.77 16.02
N MET A 821 -38.17 -0.33 16.63
CA MET A 821 -38.89 -1.38 15.88
C MET A 821 -40.38 -1.08 15.61
N GLU A 822 -41.01 -0.10 16.28
CA GLU A 822 -42.40 0.30 15.96
C GLU A 822 -42.52 1.13 14.66
N GLU A 823 -41.42 1.69 14.14
CA GLU A 823 -41.45 2.49 12.90
C GLU A 823 -41.26 1.63 11.64
N GLU A 824 -40.38 0.60 11.65
CA GLU A 824 -40.26 -0.34 10.52
C GLU A 824 -41.54 -1.14 10.25
N GLN A 825 -42.27 -1.55 11.29
CA GLN A 825 -43.50 -2.34 11.12
C GLN A 825 -44.63 -1.55 10.45
N ARG A 826 -44.63 -0.21 10.48
CA ARG A 826 -45.63 0.59 9.77
C ARG A 826 -45.42 0.68 8.26
N TYR A 827 -44.18 0.60 7.79
CA TYR A 827 -43.90 0.64 6.35
C TYR A 827 -44.29 -0.68 5.65
N LEU A 828 -44.24 -1.81 6.37
CA LEU A 828 -44.65 -3.12 5.83
C LEU A 828 -46.18 -3.30 5.79
N ASP A 829 -46.91 -2.75 6.77
CA ASP A 829 -48.38 -2.83 6.79
C ASP A 829 -49.05 -1.92 5.74
N GLU A 830 -48.46 -0.77 5.35
CA GLU A 830 -49.01 0.09 4.29
C GLU A 830 -48.72 -0.39 2.86
N GLU A 831 -47.73 -1.27 2.65
CA GLU A 831 -47.37 -1.79 1.32
C GLU A 831 -48.17 -3.05 0.91
N THR A 832 -48.97 -3.64 1.83
CA THR A 832 -49.71 -4.90 1.59
C THR A 832 -51.21 -4.75 1.31
N GLU A 833 -51.83 -3.58 1.50
CA GLU A 833 -53.27 -3.35 1.21
C GLU A 833 -53.61 -3.04 -0.28
N LEU A 834 -52.65 -3.11 -1.21
CA LEU A 834 -52.87 -2.71 -2.62
C LEU A 834 -52.88 -3.85 -3.67
N ASP A 835 -52.43 -5.06 -3.34
CA ASP A 835 -52.28 -6.16 -4.32
C ASP A 835 -53.44 -7.19 -4.33
N GLU A 836 -54.48 -7.05 -3.49
CA GLU A 836 -55.59 -8.03 -3.41
C GLU A 836 -56.65 -7.96 -4.54
N GLU A 837 -56.58 -7.00 -5.49
CA GLU A 837 -57.48 -6.96 -6.67
C GLU A 837 -56.79 -7.46 -7.97
N GLY A 838 -56.04 -8.56 -7.89
CA GLY A 838 -55.24 -9.12 -9.00
C GLY A 838 -55.53 -10.56 -9.47
N GLU A 839 -56.16 -11.43 -8.68
CA GLU A 839 -56.37 -12.84 -9.07
C GLU A 839 -57.38 -13.01 -10.24
N LEU A 840 -56.92 -13.38 -11.44
CA LEU A 840 -57.67 -14.23 -12.39
C LEU A 840 -56.85 -14.70 -13.62
N ASN A 841 -56.80 -16.03 -13.81
CA ASN A 841 -56.33 -16.76 -15.01
C ASN A 841 -54.81 -16.91 -15.22
N ASP A 842 -54.15 -17.66 -14.34
CA ASP A 842 -53.00 -18.48 -14.74
C ASP A 842 -53.51 -19.82 -15.31
N ASP A 843 -53.52 -19.92 -16.64
CA ASP A 843 -53.67 -21.16 -17.44
C ASP A 843 -52.93 -20.92 -18.77
N GLU A 844 -52.37 -21.97 -19.37
CA GLU A 844 -51.55 -21.94 -20.61
C GLU A 844 -50.10 -21.39 -20.48
N GLU A 845 -49.28 -22.03 -19.62
CA GLU A 845 -47.86 -22.22 -19.94
C GLU A 845 -47.73 -23.13 -21.19
N GLU A 846 -47.36 -22.61 -22.36
CA GLU A 846 -46.71 -23.41 -23.41
C GLU A 846 -45.87 -22.55 -24.38
N GLU A 847 -44.78 -23.17 -24.86
CA GLU A 847 -43.74 -22.72 -25.81
C GLU A 847 -43.92 -21.42 -26.62
N MET A 848 -42.89 -20.54 -26.59
CA MET A 848 -41.95 -20.40 -27.73
C MET A 848 -40.76 -19.47 -27.42
N ASP A 849 -39.57 -19.87 -27.87
CA ASP A 849 -38.45 -18.95 -28.13
C ASP A 849 -38.77 -18.06 -29.35
N GLU A 850 -38.33 -16.79 -29.36
CA GLU A 850 -37.29 -16.32 -30.31
C GLU A 850 -36.96 -14.81 -30.21
N GLU A 851 -35.86 -14.45 -30.89
CA GLU A 851 -35.10 -13.21 -30.89
C GLU A 851 -35.91 -11.90 -31.03
N ALA A 852 -35.63 -10.94 -30.13
CA ALA A 852 -35.97 -9.53 -30.35
C ALA A 852 -34.86 -8.81 -31.14
N ILE A 853 -35.13 -8.50 -32.42
CA ILE A 853 -34.36 -7.51 -33.19
C ILE A 853 -35.34 -6.50 -33.81
N GLY A 854 -35.37 -5.29 -33.25
CA GLY A 854 -35.97 -4.13 -33.91
C GLY A 854 -34.97 -3.50 -34.89
N LEU A 855 -35.36 -3.34 -36.15
CA LEU A 855 -34.58 -2.59 -37.14
C LEU A 855 -35.24 -1.23 -37.40
N GLU A 856 -34.61 -0.16 -36.91
CA GLU A 856 -34.79 1.16 -37.51
C GLU A 856 -33.96 1.24 -38.80
N GLY A 857 -34.63 1.50 -39.93
CA GLY A 857 -33.99 1.56 -41.24
C GLY A 857 -33.80 2.99 -41.74
N GLU A 858 -32.59 3.53 -41.62
CA GLU A 858 -32.16 4.66 -42.44
C GLU A 858 -31.55 4.14 -43.76
N GLY A 859 -32.01 4.70 -44.88
CA GLY A 859 -31.57 4.27 -46.21
C GLY A 859 -30.27 4.94 -46.66
N MET A 860 -29.52 4.26 -47.53
CA MET A 860 -28.46 4.88 -48.32
C MET A 860 -28.73 4.70 -49.82
N GLU A 861 -28.62 5.81 -50.56
CA GLU A 861 -28.66 5.82 -52.02
C GLU A 861 -27.29 5.38 -52.59
N GLU A 862 -27.27 4.67 -53.70
CA GLU A 862 -26.04 4.25 -54.38
C GLU A 862 -25.49 5.35 -55.33
N GLU A 863 -24.22 5.70 -55.19
CA GLU A 863 -23.36 6.11 -56.32
C GLU A 863 -21.93 5.57 -56.15
N VAL A 864 -21.60 4.50 -56.88
CA VAL A 864 -20.35 4.27 -57.68
C VAL A 864 -20.43 2.96 -58.45
#